data_AF-A0A1E1W7T7-F1
#
_entry.id   AF-A0A1E1W7T7-F1
#
_cell.length_a   1.000
_cell.length_b   1.000
_cell.length_c   1.000
_cell.angle_alpha   90.00
_cell.angle_beta   90.00
_cell.angle_gamma   90.00
#
_symmetry.space_group_name_H-M   'P 1'
#
loop_
_entity.id
_entity.type
_entity.pdbx_description
1 polymer ?
#
loop_
_entity_poly.entity_id
_entity_poly.type
_entity_poly.pdbx_seq_one_letter_code
_entity_poly.pdbx_strand_id
1 'polypeptide(L)'
;VARRLHPHVAPTVLQLLQCALCAPHTHRQDNKQPQSEWPERERSADSDAYVSDGSKFQEAKVPQLVQQILKQVPQDELRMFVKAFLLETNSTAVRWQAHALLLAIYNNSSQSDQASLVSLLWGIWPTLPQYGRKAAQFVDLLGYFTLKTPDIDTEKYVGSAVELLRNQNQLLSSHGNAALYAALSAYVELDGYYLESEPCLVCNNPEVPMATIKLPTIKIDSKFTTTTQIVKLVSSHMISRISLRIGDIKRSKMVRTINFYYNNRTVQAVQELKNRPGMWHKAKRVQLQSGQSEVRVDFPLPIVACNLMMEYADFYENQQATGESLQCPRCSQSVPANPGVCANCGENVFQCHKCRAINYDEKDPFLCHACGFCKYAKFDYTLTARPCCAVDTIENDEERKKMVQTIGALLDKADRVYRQLVANKPVLESLLHKISEHRLEGRAGDENSNASNTSFSGAQINRVIQTLAHKYCVDSKGHFEDLSKIIQKVLACRKELVAYDRSQSEQLKGDTLPVYAGLVQNYDSDLSKESGGGCYGCSLACAEHCLTLLRALASQPEHRTRLCRFGLVQELVQHNLHRGTPQCQEEVRALICLVTRDNLPATEQLCTLLTQRITLSLMGHAASQDHNNSVRPLVLLLGSLVKVQDSVECWESRLRCIVKLWVWCCPQLTEVAGIPPAAHAILKAEALAGIPGINTSSPNSHQFALQQVALPCLRYMQQLMAPVPPAPVPSTDSEQSKDNKESTTPVTPPPPTLVQAQQVQLIHAVSAVSSPTGNVVVDLAAWLAGR
;
A
#
# COMPACT_ATOMS: atom_id res chain seq x y z
N VAL A 1 6.66 27.15 -8.47
CA VAL A 1 7.39 26.24 -9.42
C VAL A 1 6.84 24.81 -9.51
N ALA A 2 6.40 24.18 -8.42
CA ALA A 2 6.12 22.73 -8.27
C ALA A 2 5.59 21.96 -9.51
N ARG A 3 4.41 22.30 -10.06
CA ARG A 3 3.79 21.56 -11.19
C ARG A 3 4.58 21.55 -12.51
N ARG A 4 5.62 22.39 -12.66
CA ARG A 4 6.50 22.39 -13.85
C ARG A 4 7.70 21.43 -13.72
N LEU A 5 7.94 20.86 -12.54
CA LEU A 5 9.10 20.01 -12.28
C LEU A 5 8.86 18.59 -12.84
N HIS A 6 9.81 18.06 -13.62
CA HIS A 6 9.58 16.76 -14.27
C HIS A 6 9.48 15.63 -13.22
N PRO A 7 8.52 14.67 -13.33
CA PRO A 7 8.33 13.61 -12.33
C PRO A 7 9.53 12.69 -12.06
N HIS A 8 10.59 12.78 -12.87
CA HIS A 8 11.84 12.01 -12.69
C HIS A 8 12.95 12.85 -12.03
N VAL A 9 12.80 14.18 -12.02
CA VAL A 9 13.72 15.14 -11.37
C VAL A 9 13.22 15.51 -9.96
N ALA A 10 11.90 15.43 -9.73
CA ALA A 10 11.27 15.67 -8.43
C ALA A 10 11.88 14.87 -7.26
N PRO A 11 12.19 13.56 -7.37
CA PRO A 11 12.79 12.82 -6.26
C PRO A 11 14.17 13.38 -5.85
N THR A 12 14.97 13.79 -6.84
CA THR A 12 16.32 14.36 -6.62
C THR A 12 16.26 15.77 -6.03
N VAL A 13 15.35 16.62 -6.51
CA VAL A 13 15.17 17.97 -5.94
C VAL A 13 14.61 17.90 -4.51
N LEU A 14 13.66 17.01 -4.24
CA LEU A 14 13.21 16.75 -2.87
C LEU A 14 14.34 16.20 -2.00
N GLN A 15 15.16 15.28 -2.50
CA GLN A 15 16.31 14.76 -1.76
C GLN A 15 17.32 15.87 -1.42
N LEU A 16 17.60 16.80 -2.34
CA LEU A 16 18.48 17.95 -2.07
C LEU A 16 17.89 18.90 -1.02
N LEU A 17 16.58 19.16 -1.07
CA LEU A 17 15.88 19.95 -0.04
C LEU A 17 15.88 19.24 1.32
N GLN A 18 15.70 17.91 1.35
CA GLN A 18 15.85 17.11 2.57
C GLN A 18 17.29 17.16 3.09
N CYS A 19 18.32 17.03 2.26
CA CYS A 19 19.71 17.17 2.69
C CYS A 19 20.07 18.57 3.23
N ALA A 20 19.27 19.59 2.94
CA ALA A 20 19.43 20.93 3.50
C ALA A 20 18.68 21.15 4.82
N LEU A 21 17.50 20.52 4.99
CA LEU A 21 16.51 20.84 6.04
C LEU A 21 16.26 19.70 7.04
N CYS A 22 16.54 18.46 6.66
CA CYS A 22 16.52 17.31 7.56
C CYS A 22 17.97 17.00 7.95
N ALA A 23 18.27 16.94 9.26
CA ALA A 23 19.56 16.45 9.73
C ALA A 23 19.81 15.03 9.17
N PRO A 24 21.05 14.69 8.75
CA PRO A 24 21.34 13.37 8.21
C PRO A 24 21.14 12.31 9.29
N HIS A 25 20.17 11.40 9.10
CA HIS A 25 20.01 10.25 9.98
C HIS A 25 21.32 9.45 10.03
N THR A 26 21.96 9.43 11.20
CA THR A 26 23.09 8.55 11.48
C THR A 26 22.61 7.11 11.40
N HIS A 27 22.85 6.46 10.25
CA HIS A 27 22.55 5.05 10.04
C HIS A 27 23.44 4.19 10.96
N ARG A 28 22.96 3.93 12.18
CA ARG A 28 23.38 2.76 12.95
C ARG A 28 22.92 1.52 12.18
N GLN A 29 23.78 0.99 11.34
CA GLN A 29 23.66 -0.37 10.86
C GLN A 29 24.02 -1.31 12.02
N ASP A 30 23.02 -1.86 12.70
CA ASP A 30 23.18 -3.01 13.61
C ASP A 30 23.51 -4.28 12.80
N ASN A 31 24.64 -4.27 12.09
CA ASN A 31 25.15 -5.40 11.33
C ASN A 31 25.96 -6.31 12.26
N LYS A 32 25.27 -7.12 13.07
CA LYS A 32 25.90 -8.17 13.89
C LYS A 32 26.49 -9.26 13.00
N GLN A 33 27.75 -9.09 12.60
CA GLN A 33 28.63 -10.17 12.16
C GLN A 33 29.75 -10.35 13.19
N PRO A 34 30.15 -11.60 13.52
CA PRO A 34 31.22 -11.85 14.46
C PRO A 34 32.57 -11.43 13.86
N GLN A 35 33.39 -10.72 14.65
CA GLN A 35 34.77 -10.46 14.28
C GLN A 35 35.61 -11.74 14.37
N SER A 36 36.52 -11.92 13.41
CA SER A 36 37.75 -12.68 13.58
C SER A 36 38.93 -11.78 13.21
N GLU A 37 40.07 -12.02 13.84
CA GLU A 37 41.08 -10.97 14.08
C GLU A 37 42.00 -10.71 12.88
N TRP A 38 42.20 -9.42 12.56
CA TRP A 38 43.38 -8.90 11.87
C TRP A 38 43.74 -7.53 12.48
N PRO A 39 45.04 -7.19 12.64
CA PRO A 39 45.47 -6.12 13.52
C PRO A 39 45.23 -4.71 12.96
N GLU A 40 45.07 -3.76 13.87
CA GLU A 40 44.74 -2.37 13.57
C GLU A 40 45.85 -1.63 12.81
N ARG A 41 45.45 -0.74 11.91
CA ARG A 41 46.33 0.31 11.39
C ARG A 41 45.55 1.60 11.13
N GLU A 42 45.64 2.51 12.09
CA GLU A 42 45.47 3.96 11.97
C GLU A 42 44.32 4.44 11.05
N ARG A 43 43.08 4.35 11.56
CA ARG A 43 41.95 5.13 11.02
C ARG A 43 41.89 6.45 11.79
N SER A 44 42.14 7.57 11.11
CA SER A 44 42.29 8.89 11.74
C SER A 44 40.96 9.46 12.27
N ALA A 45 40.97 9.88 13.54
CA ALA A 45 39.78 10.36 14.26
C ALA A 45 39.21 11.69 13.74
N ASP A 46 40.00 12.49 13.01
CA ASP A 46 39.58 13.79 12.48
C ASP A 46 38.34 13.71 11.56
N SER A 47 38.17 12.59 10.85
CA SER A 47 37.07 12.43 9.90
C SER A 47 35.70 12.33 10.58
N ASP A 48 35.61 11.71 11.76
CA ASP A 48 34.35 11.58 12.50
C ASP A 48 34.03 12.86 13.29
N ALA A 49 35.06 13.55 13.80
CA ALA A 49 34.92 14.86 14.42
C ALA A 49 34.33 15.90 13.44
N TYR A 50 34.88 16.00 12.23
CA TYR A 50 34.44 16.97 11.23
C TYR A 50 32.99 16.74 10.77
N VAL A 51 32.56 15.49 10.65
CA VAL A 51 31.16 15.14 10.31
C VAL A 51 30.21 15.41 11.48
N SER A 52 30.63 15.16 12.73
CA SER A 52 29.80 15.41 13.92
C SER A 52 29.67 16.88 14.31
N ASP A 53 30.62 17.74 13.93
CA ASP A 53 30.53 19.19 14.12
C ASP A 53 29.74 19.85 12.98
N GLY A 54 29.96 19.39 11.74
CA GLY A 54 29.20 19.82 10.57
C GLY A 54 27.69 19.59 10.69
N SER A 55 27.25 18.47 11.29
CA SER A 55 25.82 18.21 11.52
C SER A 55 25.19 19.18 12.52
N LYS A 56 25.84 19.45 13.65
CA LYS A 56 25.37 20.41 14.67
C LYS A 56 25.32 21.84 14.13
N PHE A 57 26.34 22.23 13.36
CA PHE A 57 26.38 23.52 12.67
C PHE A 57 25.27 23.67 11.61
N GLN A 58 24.88 22.57 10.97
CA GLN A 58 23.76 22.55 10.04
C GLN A 58 22.41 22.64 10.78
N GLU A 59 22.20 21.85 11.83
CA GLU A 59 20.98 21.87 12.67
C GLU A 59 20.67 23.28 13.19
N ALA A 60 21.68 23.99 13.73
CA ALA A 60 21.53 25.36 14.21
C ALA A 60 21.06 26.38 13.14
N LYS A 61 21.18 26.04 11.85
CA LYS A 61 20.78 26.88 10.71
C LYS A 61 19.47 26.46 10.06
N VAL A 62 18.93 25.27 10.35
CA VAL A 62 17.64 24.82 9.81
C VAL A 62 16.49 25.79 10.15
N PRO A 63 16.33 26.29 11.41
CA PRO A 63 15.29 27.28 11.72
C PRO A 63 15.41 28.58 10.90
N GLN A 64 16.63 29.08 10.70
CA GLN A 64 16.87 30.28 9.90
C GLN A 64 16.51 30.06 8.42
N LEU A 65 16.85 28.88 7.88
CA LEU A 65 16.51 28.51 6.50
C LEU A 65 15.00 28.31 6.33
N VAL A 66 14.32 27.69 7.30
CA VAL A 66 12.85 27.52 7.29
C VAL A 66 12.13 28.86 7.36
N GLN A 67 12.57 29.80 8.21
CA GLN A 67 12.03 31.16 8.24
C GLN A 67 12.21 31.89 6.91
N GLN A 68 13.34 31.71 6.21
CA GLN A 68 13.53 32.28 4.87
C GLN A 68 12.61 31.61 3.83
N ILE A 69 12.41 30.30 3.89
CA ILE A 69 11.48 29.59 3.01
C ILE A 69 10.05 30.09 3.21
N LEU A 70 9.56 30.16 4.45
CA LEU A 70 8.20 30.64 4.76
C LEU A 70 8.00 32.12 4.37
N LYS A 71 9.05 32.95 4.45
CA LYS A 71 9.01 34.35 4.02
C LYS A 71 9.05 34.52 2.49
N GLN A 72 9.62 33.58 1.75
CA GLN A 72 9.82 33.68 0.30
C GLN A 72 8.83 32.85 -0.54
N VAL A 73 8.22 31.80 0.04
CA VAL A 73 7.27 30.91 -0.64
C VAL A 73 5.83 31.28 -0.25
N PRO A 74 5.00 31.79 -1.19
CA PRO A 74 3.59 32.09 -0.92
C PRO A 74 2.80 30.87 -0.41
N GLN A 75 1.78 31.12 0.43
CA GLN A 75 0.94 30.06 0.99
C GLN A 75 0.29 29.19 -0.09
N ASP A 76 -0.06 29.77 -1.25
CA ASP A 76 -0.58 29.01 -2.40
C ASP A 76 0.48 28.18 -3.13
N GLU A 77 1.74 28.62 -3.24
CA GLU A 77 2.82 27.78 -3.76
C GLU A 77 3.06 26.57 -2.84
N LEU A 78 2.94 26.76 -1.52
CA LEU A 78 3.05 25.68 -0.54
C LEU A 78 1.83 24.73 -0.56
N ARG A 79 0.60 25.26 -0.71
CA ARG A 79 -0.61 24.46 -0.98
C ARG A 79 -0.47 23.62 -2.25
N MET A 80 0.12 24.19 -3.30
CA MET A 80 0.41 23.50 -4.56
C MET A 80 1.56 22.50 -4.44
N PHE A 81 2.55 22.74 -3.58
CA PHE A 81 3.58 21.75 -3.22
C PHE A 81 2.96 20.53 -2.52
N VAL A 82 2.10 20.75 -1.51
CA VAL A 82 1.37 19.68 -0.81
C VAL A 82 0.55 18.87 -1.80
N LYS A 83 -0.25 19.52 -2.66
CA LYS A 83 -1.02 18.82 -3.68
C LYS A 83 -0.13 18.02 -4.64
N ALA A 84 0.89 18.64 -5.25
CA ALA A 84 1.76 17.97 -6.22
C ALA A 84 2.50 16.74 -5.64
N PHE A 85 3.11 16.87 -4.46
CA PHE A 85 4.06 15.88 -3.94
C PHE A 85 3.54 14.99 -2.81
N LEU A 86 2.42 15.32 -2.14
CA LEU A 86 1.75 14.42 -1.19
C LEU A 86 0.46 13.79 -1.73
N LEU A 87 -0.20 14.34 -2.75
CA LEU A 87 -1.55 13.92 -3.13
C LEU A 87 -1.69 13.53 -4.61
N GLU A 88 -1.10 14.29 -5.53
CA GLU A 88 -1.18 14.06 -6.98
C GLU A 88 -0.21 12.95 -7.42
N THR A 89 1.03 12.95 -6.92
CA THR A 89 2.07 11.99 -7.32
C THR A 89 1.71 10.54 -6.98
N ASN A 90 1.84 9.65 -7.97
CA ASN A 90 1.70 8.21 -7.76
C ASN A 90 2.79 7.67 -6.83
N SER A 91 3.99 8.25 -6.81
CA SER A 91 5.13 7.58 -6.18
C SER A 91 5.18 7.73 -4.67
N THR A 92 5.12 6.60 -3.97
CA THR A 92 5.10 6.50 -2.51
C THR A 92 6.41 7.00 -1.89
N ALA A 93 7.54 6.78 -2.56
CA ALA A 93 8.83 7.36 -2.15
C ALA A 93 8.78 8.90 -2.18
N VAL A 94 8.26 9.50 -3.26
CA VAL A 94 8.13 10.96 -3.40
C VAL A 94 7.20 11.54 -2.32
N ARG A 95 6.10 10.84 -1.98
CA ARG A 95 5.22 11.24 -0.86
C ARG A 95 5.95 11.21 0.48
N TRP A 96 6.77 10.18 0.76
CA TRP A 96 7.58 10.15 1.98
C TRP A 96 8.67 11.24 2.01
N GLN A 97 9.27 11.60 0.87
CA GLN A 97 10.22 12.71 0.80
C GLN A 97 9.55 14.06 1.10
N ALA A 98 8.38 14.31 0.52
CA ALA A 98 7.60 15.53 0.77
C ALA A 98 7.05 15.58 2.20
N HIS A 99 6.67 14.42 2.77
CA HIS A 99 6.26 14.28 4.17
C HIS A 99 7.36 14.74 5.12
N ALA A 100 8.55 14.14 5.03
CA ALA A 100 9.65 14.45 5.93
C ALA A 100 10.14 15.91 5.77
N LEU A 101 10.06 16.48 4.56
CA LEU A 101 10.36 17.89 4.31
C LEU A 101 9.34 18.83 4.98
N LEU A 102 8.04 18.53 4.91
CA LEU A 102 7.00 19.32 5.58
C LEU A 102 7.04 19.16 7.11
N LEU A 103 7.39 17.98 7.62
CA LEU A 103 7.64 17.74 9.04
C LEU A 103 8.87 18.53 9.54
N ALA A 104 9.96 18.57 8.76
CA ALA A 104 11.13 19.39 9.08
C ALA A 104 10.82 20.88 9.08
N ILE A 105 10.02 21.38 8.12
CA ILE A 105 9.51 22.75 8.11
C ILE A 105 8.70 23.02 9.38
N TYR A 106 7.69 22.21 9.68
CA TYR A 106 6.82 22.39 10.86
C TYR A 106 7.61 22.39 12.19
N ASN A 107 8.52 21.44 12.38
CA ASN A 107 9.32 21.31 13.61
C ASN A 107 10.27 22.51 13.84
N ASN A 108 10.59 23.28 12.80
CA ASN A 108 11.49 24.44 12.84
C ASN A 108 10.76 25.77 12.57
N SER A 109 9.43 25.77 12.60
CA SER A 109 8.54 26.91 12.39
C SER A 109 8.16 27.61 13.71
N SER A 110 7.70 28.87 13.69
CA SER A 110 7.08 29.48 14.88
C SER A 110 5.68 28.91 15.14
N GLN A 111 5.13 29.11 16.34
CA GLN A 111 3.75 28.67 16.66
C GLN A 111 2.70 29.25 15.70
N SER A 112 2.88 30.51 15.27
CA SER A 112 2.01 31.18 14.29
C SER A 112 2.09 30.53 12.91
N ASP A 113 3.29 30.17 12.49
CA ASP A 113 3.53 29.46 11.23
C ASP A 113 2.99 28.02 11.30
N GLN A 114 3.15 27.32 12.43
CA GLN A 114 2.59 26.00 12.68
C GLN A 114 1.06 26.01 12.57
N ALA A 115 0.38 26.96 13.21
CA ALA A 115 -1.08 27.14 13.07
C ALA A 115 -1.47 27.48 11.61
N SER A 116 -0.67 28.26 10.91
CA SER A 116 -0.87 28.59 9.49
C SER A 116 -0.70 27.38 8.57
N LEU A 117 0.22 26.47 8.88
CA LEU A 117 0.42 25.18 8.21
C LEU A 117 -0.75 24.23 8.48
N VAL A 118 -1.20 24.11 9.73
CA VAL A 118 -2.40 23.32 10.11
C VAL A 118 -3.61 23.80 9.31
N SER A 119 -3.88 25.11 9.29
CA SER A 119 -4.99 25.70 8.55
C SER A 119 -4.88 25.51 7.04
N LEU A 120 -3.65 25.52 6.49
CA LEU A 120 -3.39 25.19 5.08
C LEU A 120 -3.78 23.73 4.77
N LEU A 121 -3.39 22.76 5.60
CA LEU A 121 -3.73 21.35 5.38
C LEU A 121 -5.22 21.08 5.60
N TRP A 122 -5.87 21.65 6.62
CA TRP A 122 -7.32 21.57 6.77
C TRP A 122 -8.09 22.24 5.61
N GLY A 123 -7.51 23.27 4.99
CA GLY A 123 -8.02 23.83 3.73
C GLY A 123 -7.90 22.90 2.50
N ILE A 124 -7.15 21.80 2.60
CA ILE A 124 -7.04 20.75 1.57
C ILE A 124 -7.94 19.55 1.90
N TRP A 125 -8.27 19.31 3.18
CA TRP A 125 -9.07 18.18 3.67
C TRP A 125 -10.38 17.92 2.88
N PRO A 126 -11.22 18.92 2.52
CA PRO A 126 -12.42 18.68 1.71
C PRO A 126 -12.15 18.09 0.32
N THR A 127 -10.93 18.20 -0.20
CA THR A 127 -10.53 17.66 -1.52
C THR A 127 -9.94 16.24 -1.45
N LEU A 128 -9.83 15.63 -0.26
CA LEU A 128 -9.25 14.29 -0.07
C LEU A 128 -9.84 13.18 -0.98
N PRO A 129 -11.17 13.12 -1.26
CA PRO A 129 -11.76 12.07 -2.10
C PRO A 129 -11.13 11.96 -3.50
N GLN A 130 -10.66 13.09 -4.05
CA GLN A 130 -10.02 13.16 -5.38
C GLN A 130 -8.70 12.38 -5.47
N TYR A 131 -8.08 12.08 -4.32
CA TYR A 131 -6.74 11.49 -4.22
C TYR A 131 -6.76 10.04 -3.72
N GLY A 132 -7.84 9.61 -3.08
CA GLY A 132 -8.03 8.25 -2.55
C GLY A 132 -6.80 7.75 -1.76
N ARG A 133 -6.36 6.52 -2.05
CA ARG A 133 -5.20 5.84 -1.43
C ARG A 133 -3.87 6.61 -1.43
N LYS A 134 -3.73 7.69 -2.21
CA LYS A 134 -2.52 8.52 -2.22
C LYS A 134 -2.39 9.35 -0.93
N ALA A 135 -3.49 9.61 -0.23
CA ALA A 135 -3.52 10.61 0.83
C ALA A 135 -2.90 10.17 2.17
N ALA A 136 -2.51 8.90 2.34
CA ALA A 136 -1.97 8.36 3.59
C ALA A 136 -0.90 9.24 4.25
N GLN A 137 0.12 9.69 3.51
CA GLN A 137 1.19 10.55 4.04
C GLN A 137 0.70 11.97 4.42
N PHE A 138 -0.33 12.49 3.77
CA PHE A 138 -0.93 13.78 4.12
C PHE A 138 -1.77 13.67 5.41
N VAL A 139 -2.50 12.57 5.58
CA VAL A 139 -3.36 12.30 6.75
C VAL A 139 -2.51 12.18 8.03
N ASP A 140 -1.35 11.54 7.93
CA ASP A 140 -0.38 11.42 9.03
C ASP A 140 0.11 12.80 9.53
N LEU A 141 0.59 13.66 8.61
CA LEU A 141 0.96 15.04 8.97
C LEU A 141 -0.21 15.85 9.53
N LEU A 142 -1.41 15.73 8.93
CA LEU A 142 -2.59 16.44 9.39
C LEU A 142 -2.95 16.06 10.83
N GLY A 143 -2.92 14.76 11.15
CA GLY A 143 -3.11 14.27 12.51
C GLY A 143 -2.03 14.75 13.46
N TYR A 144 -0.76 14.59 13.09
CA TYR A 144 0.38 15.00 13.93
C TYR A 144 0.40 16.50 14.22
N PHE A 145 0.26 17.37 13.21
CA PHE A 145 0.27 18.82 13.41
C PHE A 145 -0.97 19.29 14.20
N THR A 146 -2.15 18.72 13.97
CA THR A 146 -3.38 19.06 14.74
C THR A 146 -3.29 18.63 16.20
N LEU A 147 -2.54 17.56 16.52
CA LEU A 147 -2.29 17.11 17.89
C LEU A 147 -1.09 17.80 18.58
N LYS A 148 -0.26 18.54 17.83
CA LYS A 148 0.96 19.17 18.33
C LYS A 148 0.94 20.70 18.33
N THR A 149 0.00 21.34 17.63
CA THR A 149 -0.14 22.80 17.62
C THR A 149 -1.18 23.21 18.67
N PRO A 150 -0.82 23.92 19.75
CA PRO A 150 -1.79 24.50 20.68
C PRO A 150 -2.53 25.69 20.05
N ASP A 151 -3.61 26.12 20.71
CA ASP A 151 -4.37 27.34 20.40
C ASP A 151 -5.04 27.39 19.00
N ILE A 152 -5.30 26.22 18.40
CA ILE A 152 -6.02 26.08 17.13
C ILE A 152 -7.51 25.74 17.31
N ASP A 153 -8.33 26.02 16.28
CA ASP A 153 -9.78 25.70 16.23
C ASP A 153 -10.03 24.19 16.04
N THR A 154 -9.77 23.41 17.09
CA THR A 154 -9.95 21.95 17.07
C THR A 154 -11.41 21.53 16.91
N GLU A 155 -12.40 22.35 17.31
CA GLU A 155 -13.81 21.97 17.22
C GLU A 155 -14.30 21.93 15.76
N LYS A 156 -13.95 22.96 14.96
CA LYS A 156 -14.19 22.98 13.52
C LYS A 156 -13.49 21.82 12.80
N TYR A 157 -12.24 21.55 13.16
CA TYR A 157 -11.44 20.49 12.55
C TYR A 157 -11.99 19.08 12.88
N VAL A 158 -12.34 18.83 14.13
CA VAL A 158 -13.02 17.59 14.56
C VAL A 158 -14.36 17.42 13.84
N GLY A 159 -15.17 18.49 13.72
CA GLY A 159 -16.42 18.48 12.96
C GLY A 159 -16.21 18.10 11.50
N SER A 160 -15.26 18.74 10.81
CA SER A 160 -14.95 18.48 9.39
C SER A 160 -14.42 17.07 9.11
N ALA A 161 -13.75 16.43 10.09
CA ALA A 161 -13.35 15.03 9.98
C ALA A 161 -14.56 14.07 10.01
N VAL A 162 -15.54 14.31 10.88
CA VAL A 162 -16.76 13.50 10.98
C VAL A 162 -17.69 13.76 9.78
N GLU A 163 -17.78 15.01 9.32
CA GLU A 163 -18.55 15.39 8.13
C GLU A 163 -18.02 14.73 6.86
N LEU A 164 -16.70 14.72 6.64
CA LEU A 164 -16.14 14.04 5.47
C LEU A 164 -16.41 12.53 5.51
N LEU A 165 -16.25 11.88 6.69
CA LEU A 165 -16.59 10.46 6.85
C LEU A 165 -18.07 10.19 6.52
N ARG A 166 -19.00 11.01 7.02
CA ARG A 166 -20.44 10.91 6.72
C ARG A 166 -20.71 11.01 5.22
N ASN A 167 -20.09 11.97 4.54
CA ASN A 167 -20.23 12.14 3.10
C ASN A 167 -19.69 10.94 2.32
N GLN A 168 -18.54 10.35 2.72
CA GLN A 168 -18.04 9.11 2.11
C GLN A 168 -18.94 7.90 2.42
N ASN A 169 -19.44 7.79 3.65
CA ASN A 169 -20.37 6.73 4.07
C ASN A 169 -21.69 6.76 3.28
N GLN A 170 -22.22 7.94 3.00
CA GLN A 170 -23.40 8.13 2.15
C GLN A 170 -23.10 7.70 0.71
N LEU A 171 -22.03 8.22 0.09
CA LEU A 171 -21.61 7.85 -1.27
C LEU A 171 -21.43 6.33 -1.42
N LEU A 172 -20.71 5.69 -0.47
CA LEU A 172 -20.51 4.23 -0.44
C LEU A 172 -21.80 3.43 -0.22
N SER A 173 -22.86 4.05 0.29
CA SER A 173 -24.19 3.43 0.47
C SER A 173 -25.07 3.56 -0.77
N SER A 174 -24.96 4.66 -1.52
CA SER A 174 -25.73 4.93 -2.75
C SER A 174 -25.01 4.52 -4.04
N HIS A 175 -23.75 4.08 -3.96
CA HIS A 175 -22.96 3.72 -5.14
C HIS A 175 -23.52 2.47 -5.84
N GLY A 176 -23.74 2.53 -7.16
CA GLY A 176 -24.43 1.47 -7.91
C GLY A 176 -23.78 0.08 -7.82
N ASN A 177 -22.45 -0.01 -7.65
CA ASN A 177 -21.75 -1.28 -7.46
C ASN A 177 -21.73 -1.79 -6.00
N ALA A 178 -22.26 -1.05 -5.01
CA ALA A 178 -22.00 -1.31 -3.59
C ALA A 178 -22.51 -2.68 -3.10
N ALA A 179 -23.75 -3.04 -3.46
CA ALA A 179 -24.31 -4.35 -3.12
C ALA A 179 -23.55 -5.50 -3.81
N LEU A 180 -23.11 -5.29 -5.04
CA LEU A 180 -22.34 -6.28 -5.82
C LEU A 180 -20.96 -6.53 -5.20
N TYR A 181 -20.23 -5.49 -4.78
CA TYR A 181 -18.96 -5.67 -4.04
C TYR A 181 -19.16 -6.34 -2.67
N ALA A 182 -20.22 -5.98 -1.93
CA ALA A 182 -20.54 -6.62 -0.66
C ALA A 182 -20.79 -8.13 -0.85
N ALA A 183 -21.60 -8.50 -1.84
CA ALA A 183 -21.88 -9.91 -2.17
C ALA A 183 -20.65 -10.67 -2.67
N LEU A 184 -19.80 -10.04 -3.50
CA LEU A 184 -18.54 -10.62 -3.96
C LEU A 184 -17.56 -10.89 -2.80
N SER A 185 -17.46 -9.98 -1.83
CA SER A 185 -16.53 -10.11 -0.69
C SER A 185 -16.78 -11.32 0.20
N ALA A 186 -17.97 -11.94 0.13
CA ALA A 186 -18.28 -13.19 0.82
C ALA A 186 -17.69 -14.46 0.15
N TYR A 187 -17.16 -14.34 -1.07
CA TYR A 187 -16.66 -15.46 -1.88
C TYR A 187 -15.28 -15.22 -2.50
N VAL A 188 -14.83 -13.96 -2.55
CA VAL A 188 -13.62 -13.50 -3.24
C VAL A 188 -12.91 -12.43 -2.39
N GLU A 189 -11.60 -12.57 -2.19
CA GLU A 189 -10.78 -11.51 -1.60
C GLU A 189 -10.61 -10.35 -2.59
N LEU A 190 -11.02 -9.15 -2.21
CA LEU A 190 -11.05 -7.99 -3.10
C LEU A 190 -9.72 -7.22 -3.03
N ASP A 191 -8.78 -7.52 -3.93
CA ASP A 191 -7.52 -6.78 -4.09
C ASP A 191 -7.65 -5.49 -4.94
N GLY A 192 -8.87 -5.18 -5.37
CA GLY A 192 -9.25 -3.94 -6.03
C GLY A 192 -10.74 -3.88 -6.34
N TYR A 193 -11.17 -2.75 -6.92
CA TYR A 193 -12.56 -2.48 -7.29
C TYR A 193 -12.65 -2.35 -8.81
N TYR A 194 -12.88 -3.48 -9.48
CA TYR A 194 -12.70 -3.61 -10.93
C TYR A 194 -13.99 -3.39 -11.73
N LEU A 195 -15.14 -3.14 -11.10
CA LEU A 195 -16.42 -2.92 -11.78
C LEU A 195 -16.75 -1.41 -11.92
N GLU A 196 -15.81 -0.55 -11.54
CA GLU A 196 -15.95 0.89 -11.65
C GLU A 196 -16.06 1.31 -13.12
N SER A 197 -17.19 1.93 -13.45
CA SER A 197 -17.49 2.34 -14.83
C SER A 197 -16.65 3.54 -15.25
N GLU A 198 -16.44 4.50 -14.35
CA GLU A 198 -15.80 5.77 -14.67
C GLU A 198 -14.25 5.71 -14.58
N PRO A 199 -13.51 6.29 -15.55
CA PRO A 199 -12.04 6.43 -15.59
C PRO A 199 -11.36 7.15 -14.40
N CYS A 200 -11.46 6.61 -13.18
CA CYS A 200 -10.81 7.17 -11.99
C CYS A 200 -9.27 7.26 -12.14
N LEU A 201 -8.72 8.48 -12.05
CA LEU A 201 -7.30 8.81 -12.22
C LEU A 201 -6.36 8.31 -11.11
N VAL A 202 -6.89 7.69 -10.05
CA VAL A 202 -6.13 7.11 -8.93
C VAL A 202 -6.16 5.58 -8.97
N CYS A 203 -7.31 4.98 -9.27
CA CYS A 203 -7.45 3.52 -9.41
C CYS A 203 -6.83 3.04 -10.73
N ASN A 204 -7.09 3.72 -11.85
CA ASN A 204 -6.53 3.41 -13.18
C ASN A 204 -5.05 3.84 -13.37
N ASN A 205 -4.40 4.32 -12.29
CA ASN A 205 -3.04 4.85 -12.34
C ASN A 205 -2.19 4.35 -11.14
N PRO A 206 -2.04 3.01 -10.97
CA PRO A 206 -1.27 2.45 -9.87
C PRO A 206 0.23 2.80 -9.96
N GLU A 207 0.91 2.84 -8.82
CA GLU A 207 2.37 2.87 -8.82
C GLU A 207 2.91 1.50 -9.24
N VAL A 208 3.49 1.43 -10.44
CA VAL A 208 4.26 0.27 -10.88
C VAL A 208 5.65 0.35 -10.24
N PRO A 209 6.08 -0.63 -9.42
CA PRO A 209 7.41 -0.66 -8.83
C PRO A 209 8.49 -0.97 -9.88
N MET A 210 9.75 -0.68 -9.55
CA MET A 210 10.90 -1.13 -10.34
C MET A 210 11.12 -2.64 -10.15
N ALA A 211 11.21 -3.39 -11.24
CA ALA A 211 11.45 -4.83 -11.25
C ALA A 211 12.79 -5.18 -11.92
N THR A 212 13.34 -6.36 -11.62
CA THR A 212 14.53 -6.88 -12.30
C THR A 212 14.10 -7.69 -13.54
N ILE A 213 14.26 -7.08 -14.71
CA ILE A 213 13.81 -7.60 -16.01
C ILE A 213 15.03 -8.13 -16.80
N LYS A 214 14.94 -9.34 -17.37
CA LYS A 214 15.97 -9.85 -18.28
C LYS A 214 15.78 -9.19 -19.65
N LEU A 215 16.82 -8.56 -20.22
CA LEU A 215 16.70 -7.82 -21.49
C LEU A 215 16.02 -8.62 -22.64
N PRO A 216 16.25 -9.95 -22.80
CA PRO A 216 15.54 -10.75 -23.79
C PRO A 216 14.01 -10.82 -23.64
N THR A 217 13.44 -10.67 -22.44
CA THR A 217 11.97 -10.81 -22.24
C THR A 217 11.18 -9.56 -22.64
N ILE A 218 11.86 -8.43 -22.88
CA ILE A 218 11.26 -7.18 -23.36
C ILE A 218 11.85 -6.74 -24.70
N LYS A 219 12.50 -7.63 -25.44
CA LYS A 219 13.06 -7.37 -26.77
C LYS A 219 12.06 -7.75 -27.88
N ILE A 220 11.87 -6.89 -28.86
CA ILE A 220 11.26 -7.26 -30.16
C ILE A 220 12.33 -7.82 -31.09
N ASP A 221 13.32 -7.00 -31.45
CA ASP A 221 14.37 -7.33 -32.41
C ASP A 221 15.72 -6.72 -31.96
N SER A 222 16.81 -7.25 -32.51
CA SER A 222 18.17 -6.78 -32.27
C SER A 222 19.00 -6.83 -33.55
N LYS A 223 19.74 -5.77 -33.82
CA LYS A 223 20.72 -5.69 -34.92
C LYS A 223 22.11 -5.53 -34.34
N PHE A 224 23.10 -6.01 -35.06
CA PHE A 224 24.49 -5.99 -34.63
C PHE A 224 25.37 -5.29 -35.67
N THR A 225 26.46 -4.73 -35.18
CA THR A 225 27.69 -4.49 -35.96
C THR A 225 28.75 -5.47 -35.44
N THR A 226 30.02 -5.24 -35.74
CA THR A 226 31.13 -6.03 -35.20
C THR A 226 31.45 -5.67 -33.74
N THR A 227 31.05 -4.49 -33.26
CA THR A 227 31.32 -3.98 -31.91
C THR A 227 30.09 -3.47 -31.16
N THR A 228 28.92 -3.37 -31.79
CA THR A 228 27.68 -2.86 -31.15
C THR A 228 26.51 -3.82 -31.24
N GLN A 229 25.71 -3.84 -30.17
CA GLN A 229 24.42 -4.51 -30.08
C GLN A 229 23.33 -3.45 -29.93
N ILE A 230 22.44 -3.35 -30.92
CA ILE A 230 21.26 -2.47 -30.92
C ILE A 230 20.02 -3.32 -30.61
N VAL A 231 19.15 -2.83 -29.73
CA VAL A 231 17.96 -3.56 -29.24
C VAL A 231 16.75 -2.63 -29.24
N LYS A 232 15.65 -3.05 -29.89
CA LYS A 232 14.33 -2.42 -29.77
C LYS A 232 13.51 -3.12 -28.70
N LEU A 233 12.93 -2.35 -27.79
CA LEU A 233 12.10 -2.86 -26.70
C LEU A 233 10.64 -3.03 -27.14
N VAL A 234 9.89 -3.87 -26.41
CA VAL A 234 8.45 -4.10 -26.62
C VAL A 234 7.61 -2.84 -26.34
N SER A 235 8.06 -2.02 -25.40
CA SER A 235 7.43 -0.77 -24.98
C SER A 235 8.47 0.15 -24.35
N SER A 236 8.10 1.39 -24.04
CA SER A 236 8.98 2.29 -23.30
C SER A 236 9.18 1.81 -21.86
N HIS A 237 10.42 1.83 -21.40
CA HIS A 237 10.82 1.43 -20.06
C HIS A 237 11.61 2.55 -19.39
N MET A 238 11.29 2.79 -18.11
CA MET A 238 12.06 3.63 -17.21
C MET A 238 13.09 2.75 -16.49
N ILE A 239 14.37 2.98 -16.76
CA ILE A 239 15.49 2.13 -16.31
C ILE A 239 16.33 2.90 -15.29
N SER A 240 16.46 2.37 -14.08
CA SER A 240 17.32 2.93 -13.02
C SER A 240 18.70 2.28 -12.97
N ARG A 241 18.84 1.04 -13.46
CA ARG A 241 20.12 0.30 -13.50
C ARG A 241 20.17 -0.66 -14.67
N ILE A 242 21.33 -0.80 -15.29
CA ILE A 242 21.69 -1.97 -16.11
C ILE A 242 22.69 -2.82 -15.34
N SER A 243 22.45 -4.13 -15.22
CA SER A 243 23.41 -5.08 -14.66
C SER A 243 23.75 -6.14 -15.70
N LEU A 244 25.03 -6.23 -16.04
CA LEU A 244 25.59 -7.15 -17.03
C LEU A 244 26.40 -8.23 -16.32
N ARG A 245 26.11 -9.49 -16.65
CA ARG A 245 26.99 -10.63 -16.35
C ARG A 245 27.72 -11.07 -17.62
N ILE A 246 29.03 -11.27 -17.50
CA ILE A 246 29.90 -11.70 -18.60
C ILE A 246 30.39 -13.12 -18.29
N GLY A 247 29.93 -14.09 -19.07
CA GLY A 247 30.36 -15.49 -19.02
C GLY A 247 31.44 -15.81 -20.06
N ASP A 248 32.03 -17.00 -19.93
CA ASP A 248 32.89 -17.65 -20.95
C ASP A 248 34.13 -16.85 -21.41
N ILE A 249 34.55 -15.86 -20.62
CA ILE A 249 35.60 -14.87 -20.93
C ILE A 249 36.90 -15.54 -21.39
N LYS A 250 37.35 -15.21 -22.61
CA LYS A 250 38.61 -15.68 -23.19
C LYS A 250 39.72 -14.63 -23.03
N ARG A 251 40.87 -15.05 -22.49
CA ARG A 251 42.04 -14.18 -22.21
C ARG A 251 42.69 -13.55 -23.45
N SER A 252 42.36 -14.00 -24.67
CA SER A 252 42.90 -13.47 -25.92
C SER A 252 42.38 -12.06 -26.26
N LYS A 253 41.09 -11.79 -25.99
CA LYS A 253 40.43 -10.50 -26.24
C LYS A 253 39.28 -10.31 -25.25
N MET A 254 39.48 -9.44 -24.27
CA MET A 254 38.50 -9.11 -23.22
C MET A 254 38.06 -7.65 -23.37
N VAL A 255 36.82 -7.29 -23.06
CA VAL A 255 36.38 -5.88 -23.23
C VAL A 255 36.88 -4.99 -22.09
N ARG A 256 37.42 -3.82 -22.44
CA ARG A 256 37.92 -2.78 -21.51
C ARG A 256 36.91 -1.67 -21.30
N THR A 257 36.23 -1.20 -22.35
CA THR A 257 35.27 -0.09 -22.26
C THR A 257 33.95 -0.46 -22.91
N ILE A 258 32.84 -0.23 -22.19
CA ILE A 258 31.48 -0.32 -22.73
C ILE A 258 30.83 1.06 -22.65
N ASN A 259 30.29 1.55 -23.76
CA ASN A 259 29.41 2.72 -23.78
C ASN A 259 27.95 2.25 -23.91
N PHE A 260 27.08 2.78 -23.04
CA PHE A 260 25.65 2.55 -23.07
C PHE A 260 24.94 3.79 -23.65
N TYR A 261 24.09 3.56 -24.65
CA TYR A 261 23.24 4.59 -25.25
C TYR A 261 21.77 4.15 -25.21
N TYR A 262 20.88 5.13 -25.24
CA TYR A 262 19.44 4.93 -25.29
C TYR A 262 18.81 5.89 -26.30
N ASN A 263 17.63 5.52 -26.75
CA ASN A 263 16.73 6.38 -27.51
C ASN A 263 15.32 6.19 -26.96
N ASN A 264 14.62 7.28 -26.70
CA ASN A 264 13.27 7.30 -26.14
C ASN A 264 12.18 7.21 -27.23
N ARG A 265 12.51 7.40 -28.51
CA ARG A 265 11.52 7.45 -29.59
C ARG A 265 11.07 6.07 -30.07
N THR A 266 9.84 5.99 -30.56
CA THR A 266 9.33 4.76 -31.17
C THR A 266 9.73 4.68 -32.66
N VAL A 267 10.30 3.54 -33.07
CA VAL A 267 10.71 3.27 -34.47
C VAL A 267 10.03 2.01 -34.99
N GLN A 268 9.82 1.85 -36.30
CA GLN A 268 9.17 0.65 -36.83
C GLN A 268 10.15 -0.53 -36.90
N ALA A 269 11.31 -0.33 -37.50
CA ALA A 269 12.40 -1.29 -37.63
C ALA A 269 13.68 -0.82 -36.92
N VAL A 270 14.39 -1.76 -36.29
CA VAL A 270 15.69 -1.51 -35.63
C VAL A 270 16.75 -0.98 -36.62
N GLN A 271 16.57 -1.27 -37.91
CA GLN A 271 17.43 -0.80 -39.00
C GLN A 271 17.45 0.74 -39.12
N GLU A 272 16.38 1.44 -38.74
CA GLU A 272 16.30 2.91 -38.74
C GLU A 272 17.32 3.55 -37.78
N LEU A 273 17.65 2.85 -36.69
CA LEU A 273 18.60 3.30 -35.66
C LEU A 273 20.06 3.06 -36.04
N LYS A 274 20.31 2.17 -37.01
CA LYS A 274 21.67 1.79 -37.43
C LYS A 274 22.29 2.93 -38.24
N ASN A 275 23.55 3.25 -37.94
CA ASN A 275 24.33 4.31 -38.58
C ASN A 275 23.75 5.73 -38.44
N ARG A 276 22.82 5.98 -37.50
CA ARG A 276 22.26 7.31 -37.21
C ARG A 276 22.65 7.80 -35.79
N PRO A 277 23.89 8.30 -35.58
CA PRO A 277 24.39 8.64 -34.24
C PRO A 277 23.58 9.75 -33.56
N GLY A 278 23.04 10.72 -34.32
CA GLY A 278 22.24 11.83 -33.77
C GLY A 278 20.92 11.42 -33.11
N MET A 279 20.47 10.17 -33.25
CA MET A 279 19.28 9.65 -32.57
C MET A 279 19.59 8.98 -31.21
N TRP A 280 20.87 8.88 -30.83
CA TRP A 280 21.32 8.15 -29.63
C TRP A 280 21.83 9.08 -28.53
N HIS A 281 21.20 9.04 -27.35
CA HIS A 281 21.68 9.70 -26.16
C HIS A 281 22.63 8.78 -25.39
N LYS A 282 23.81 9.27 -25.00
CA LYS A 282 24.80 8.49 -24.23
C LYS A 282 24.42 8.49 -22.75
N ALA A 283 24.04 7.33 -22.22
CA ALA A 283 23.66 7.18 -20.82
C ALA A 283 24.89 7.16 -19.89
N LYS A 284 25.87 6.29 -20.19
CA LYS A 284 27.06 6.09 -19.34
C LYS A 284 28.19 5.40 -20.12
N ARG A 285 29.44 5.79 -19.86
CA ARG A 285 30.63 5.00 -20.19
C ARG A 285 31.03 4.22 -18.94
N VAL A 286 31.45 2.97 -19.12
CA VAL A 286 31.95 2.10 -18.05
C VAL A 286 33.26 1.48 -18.51
N GLN A 287 34.28 1.52 -17.65
CA GLN A 287 35.53 0.78 -17.82
C GLN A 287 35.50 -0.47 -16.95
N LEU A 288 36.07 -1.55 -17.46
CA LEU A 288 36.14 -2.86 -16.83
C LEU A 288 37.59 -3.22 -16.54
N GLN A 289 37.81 -3.97 -15.48
CA GLN A 289 39.08 -4.62 -15.20
C GLN A 289 39.24 -5.90 -16.04
N SER A 290 40.49 -6.29 -16.31
CA SER A 290 40.81 -7.54 -17.02
C SER A 290 40.18 -8.75 -16.31
N GLY A 291 39.33 -9.50 -17.03
CA GLY A 291 38.62 -10.67 -16.50
C GLY A 291 37.35 -10.37 -15.66
N GLN A 292 36.91 -9.11 -15.56
CA GLN A 292 35.72 -8.75 -14.79
C GLN A 292 34.43 -9.40 -15.35
N SER A 293 33.71 -10.14 -14.50
CA SER A 293 32.54 -10.95 -14.89
C SER A 293 31.17 -10.36 -14.48
N GLU A 294 31.14 -9.31 -13.66
CA GLU A 294 29.91 -8.57 -13.35
C GLU A 294 30.14 -7.05 -13.40
N VAL A 295 29.18 -6.34 -14.02
CA VAL A 295 29.20 -4.88 -14.19
C VAL A 295 27.82 -4.33 -13.81
N ARG A 296 27.79 -3.37 -12.88
CA ARG A 296 26.56 -2.66 -12.47
C ARG A 296 26.63 -1.20 -12.92
N VAL A 297 25.54 -0.72 -13.51
CA VAL A 297 25.46 0.57 -14.20
C VAL A 297 24.23 1.31 -13.71
N ASP A 298 24.32 1.86 -12.49
CA ASP A 298 23.30 2.68 -11.87
C ASP A 298 23.22 4.07 -12.52
N PHE A 299 22.00 4.58 -12.71
CA PHE A 299 21.70 5.92 -13.21
C PHE A 299 21.09 6.77 -12.08
N PRO A 300 21.71 7.90 -11.66
CA PRO A 300 21.17 8.77 -10.62
C PRO A 300 19.80 9.37 -10.96
N LEU A 301 19.54 9.58 -12.25
CA LEU A 301 18.23 9.88 -12.81
C LEU A 301 17.84 8.71 -13.74
N PRO A 302 16.71 8.01 -13.50
CA PRO A 302 16.28 6.92 -14.36
C PRO A 302 16.04 7.38 -15.80
N ILE A 303 16.65 6.68 -16.77
CA ILE A 303 16.50 6.98 -18.20
C ILE A 303 15.21 6.35 -18.74
N VAL A 304 14.56 7.02 -19.68
CA VAL A 304 13.38 6.49 -20.40
C VAL A 304 13.84 6.03 -21.78
N ALA A 305 13.65 4.74 -22.09
CA ALA A 305 14.16 4.11 -23.29
C ALA A 305 13.08 3.28 -24.00
N CYS A 306 12.97 3.45 -25.32
CA CYS A 306 12.30 2.54 -26.24
C CYS A 306 13.32 1.66 -26.99
N ASN A 307 14.56 2.14 -27.14
CA ASN A 307 15.66 1.41 -27.75
C ASN A 307 16.94 1.58 -26.93
N LEU A 308 17.80 0.57 -26.94
CA LEU A 308 19.10 0.54 -26.26
C LEU A 308 20.21 0.15 -27.24
N MET A 309 21.40 0.72 -27.06
CA MET A 309 22.61 0.29 -27.74
C MET A 309 23.76 0.11 -26.75
N MET A 310 24.41 -1.05 -26.82
CA MET A 310 25.63 -1.37 -26.09
C MET A 310 26.78 -1.43 -27.09
N GLU A 311 27.79 -0.59 -26.89
CA GLU A 311 28.98 -0.46 -27.73
C GLU A 311 30.21 -0.93 -26.95
N TYR A 312 30.81 -2.03 -27.41
CA TYR A 312 32.07 -2.59 -26.89
C TYR A 312 33.22 -1.83 -27.57
N ALA A 313 33.69 -0.76 -26.93
CA ALA A 313 34.44 0.31 -27.57
C ALA A 313 35.98 0.20 -27.50
N ASP A 314 36.49 -0.68 -26.64
CA ASP A 314 37.92 -0.83 -26.31
C ASP A 314 38.14 -2.20 -25.66
N PHE A 315 39.33 -2.76 -25.80
CA PHE A 315 39.67 -4.15 -25.44
C PHE A 315 41.03 -4.26 -24.73
N TYR A 316 41.18 -5.32 -23.95
CA TYR A 316 42.45 -5.92 -23.60
C TYR A 316 42.71 -7.05 -24.61
N GLU A 317 43.63 -6.82 -25.55
CA GLU A 317 44.04 -7.81 -26.55
C GLU A 317 45.47 -8.26 -26.25
N ASN A 318 45.71 -9.57 -26.29
CA ASN A 318 47.03 -10.14 -26.05
C ASN A 318 47.68 -10.46 -27.41
N GLN A 319 48.39 -9.48 -28.00
CA GLN A 319 48.83 -9.52 -29.41
C GLN A 319 49.69 -10.74 -29.79
N GLN A 320 50.39 -11.35 -28.82
CA GLN A 320 51.16 -12.59 -29.00
C GLN A 320 50.27 -13.85 -29.16
N ALA A 321 48.97 -13.78 -28.86
CA ALA A 321 48.02 -14.90 -28.90
C ALA A 321 47.09 -14.90 -30.13
N THR A 322 47.26 -13.94 -31.04
CA THR A 322 46.42 -13.74 -32.25
C THR A 322 47.11 -14.12 -33.57
N GLY A 323 48.26 -14.80 -33.49
CA GLY A 323 49.08 -15.18 -34.65
C GLY A 323 48.56 -16.41 -35.42
N GLU A 324 48.56 -16.28 -36.75
CA GLU A 324 48.67 -17.34 -37.77
C GLU A 324 47.54 -18.38 -37.92
N SER A 325 46.96 -18.92 -36.85
CA SER A 325 45.99 -20.05 -36.95
C SER A 325 44.65 -19.83 -36.24
N LEU A 326 43.58 -20.29 -36.88
CA LEU A 326 42.18 -20.13 -36.48
C LEU A 326 41.49 -21.50 -36.41
N GLN A 327 40.57 -21.68 -35.46
CA GLN A 327 39.81 -22.93 -35.34
C GLN A 327 38.62 -22.97 -36.31
N CYS A 328 38.46 -24.10 -37.01
CA CYS A 328 37.36 -24.33 -37.93
C CYS A 328 36.02 -24.44 -37.18
N PRO A 329 34.97 -23.66 -37.55
CA PRO A 329 33.68 -23.65 -36.86
C PRO A 329 32.89 -24.97 -36.93
N ARG A 330 33.31 -25.94 -37.75
CA ARG A 330 32.59 -27.21 -37.98
C ARG A 330 33.29 -28.44 -37.39
N CYS A 331 34.61 -28.45 -37.27
CA CYS A 331 35.39 -29.58 -36.78
C CYS A 331 36.49 -29.21 -35.77
N SER A 332 36.60 -27.94 -35.37
CA SER A 332 37.61 -27.40 -34.43
C SER A 332 39.08 -27.56 -34.85
N GLN A 333 39.36 -28.13 -36.03
CA GLN A 333 40.68 -28.22 -36.64
C GLN A 333 41.35 -26.83 -36.68
N SER A 334 42.64 -26.73 -36.37
CA SER A 334 43.39 -25.50 -36.62
C SER A 334 43.67 -25.32 -38.11
N VAL A 335 43.54 -24.09 -38.61
CA VAL A 335 43.63 -23.72 -40.03
C VAL A 335 44.41 -22.40 -40.16
N PRO A 336 45.36 -22.26 -41.10
CA PRO A 336 46.03 -21.00 -41.37
C PRO A 336 45.04 -19.89 -41.76
N ALA A 337 45.23 -18.68 -41.22
CA ALA A 337 44.36 -17.53 -41.45
C ALA A 337 44.33 -17.03 -42.92
N ASN A 338 45.23 -17.52 -43.77
CA ASN A 338 45.24 -17.33 -45.21
C ASN A 338 45.60 -18.68 -45.87
N PRO A 339 44.77 -19.27 -46.76
CA PRO A 339 43.51 -18.74 -47.32
C PRO A 339 42.29 -18.80 -46.39
N GLY A 340 42.40 -19.36 -45.17
CA GLY A 340 41.26 -19.45 -44.24
C GLY A 340 40.21 -20.51 -44.60
N VAL A 341 40.57 -21.50 -45.43
CA VAL A 341 39.69 -22.64 -45.80
C VAL A 341 40.20 -23.91 -45.11
N CYS A 342 39.31 -24.61 -44.40
CA CYS A 342 39.65 -25.80 -43.63
C CYS A 342 39.88 -27.02 -44.52
N ALA A 343 41.14 -27.47 -44.66
CA ALA A 343 41.51 -28.62 -45.49
C ALA A 343 40.76 -29.94 -45.14
N ASN A 344 40.29 -30.10 -43.89
CA ASN A 344 39.54 -31.28 -43.46
C ASN A 344 38.08 -31.29 -43.97
N CYS A 345 37.38 -30.14 -44.00
CA CYS A 345 35.93 -30.10 -44.23
C CYS A 345 35.42 -28.99 -45.16
N GLY A 346 36.32 -28.27 -45.86
CA GLY A 346 36.01 -27.24 -46.85
C GLY A 346 35.45 -25.92 -46.30
N GLU A 347 35.12 -25.83 -45.02
CA GLU A 347 34.51 -24.63 -44.43
C GLU A 347 35.48 -23.46 -44.32
N ASN A 348 34.96 -22.25 -44.47
CA ASN A 348 35.70 -21.01 -44.26
C ASN A 348 35.73 -20.66 -42.76
N VAL A 349 36.91 -20.42 -42.19
CA VAL A 349 37.08 -20.21 -40.74
C VAL A 349 36.63 -18.82 -40.23
N PHE A 350 36.34 -17.90 -41.14
CA PHE A 350 35.69 -16.62 -40.83
C PHE A 350 34.16 -16.72 -40.71
N GLN A 351 33.58 -17.91 -40.90
CA GLN A 351 32.17 -18.17 -40.61
C GLN A 351 31.89 -18.10 -39.09
N CYS A 352 30.81 -17.42 -38.72
CA CYS A 352 30.31 -17.44 -37.35
C CYS A 352 29.89 -18.86 -36.92
N HIS A 353 30.46 -19.35 -35.83
CA HIS A 353 30.20 -20.70 -35.29
C HIS A 353 28.71 -20.98 -35.02
N LYS A 354 27.90 -19.95 -34.74
CA LYS A 354 26.46 -20.07 -34.43
C LYS A 354 25.53 -20.00 -35.65
N CYS A 355 25.89 -19.27 -36.71
CA CYS A 355 24.97 -18.99 -37.83
C CYS A 355 25.61 -19.02 -39.23
N ARG A 356 26.88 -19.43 -39.34
CA ARG A 356 27.69 -19.54 -40.57
C ARG A 356 27.82 -18.28 -41.44
N ALA A 357 27.28 -17.14 -41.03
CA ALA A 357 27.51 -15.86 -41.70
C ALA A 357 29.00 -15.48 -41.65
N ILE A 358 29.56 -15.09 -42.81
CA ILE A 358 30.93 -14.61 -42.97
C ILE A 358 30.89 -13.08 -42.97
N ASN A 359 31.81 -12.44 -42.23
CA ASN A 359 32.05 -11.01 -42.37
C ASN A 359 33.18 -10.77 -43.38
N TYR A 360 32.94 -9.92 -44.39
CA TYR A 360 33.94 -9.60 -45.39
C TYR A 360 34.73 -8.33 -45.04
N ASP A 361 34.15 -7.42 -44.26
CA ASP A 361 34.75 -6.12 -43.92
C ASP A 361 35.81 -6.23 -42.81
N GLU A 362 35.55 -7.06 -41.79
CA GLU A 362 36.41 -7.22 -40.61
C GLU A 362 36.56 -8.72 -40.29
N LYS A 363 37.80 -9.23 -40.38
CA LYS A 363 38.12 -10.66 -40.26
C LYS A 363 38.06 -11.20 -38.83
N ASP A 364 38.18 -10.34 -37.82
CA ASP A 364 38.09 -10.71 -36.40
C ASP A 364 37.00 -9.91 -35.64
N PRO A 365 35.72 -10.02 -36.05
CA PRO A 365 34.67 -9.21 -35.47
C PRO A 365 34.34 -9.69 -34.06
N PHE A 366 34.26 -8.77 -33.10
CA PHE A 366 33.97 -9.11 -31.69
C PHE A 366 32.56 -9.71 -31.55
N LEU A 367 31.59 -9.20 -32.30
CA LEU A 367 30.23 -9.74 -32.47
C LEU A 367 30.00 -10.17 -33.93
N CYS A 368 29.30 -11.28 -34.13
CA CYS A 368 28.74 -11.60 -35.44
C CYS A 368 27.63 -10.61 -35.82
N HIS A 369 27.81 -9.87 -36.92
CA HIS A 369 26.84 -8.88 -37.43
C HIS A 369 25.42 -9.44 -37.65
N ALA A 370 25.28 -10.74 -37.89
CA ALA A 370 24.00 -11.39 -38.21
C ALA A 370 23.25 -11.90 -36.97
N CYS A 371 23.95 -12.52 -36.01
CA CYS A 371 23.30 -13.20 -34.86
C CYS A 371 23.77 -12.74 -33.47
N GLY A 372 24.72 -11.80 -33.38
CA GLY A 372 25.24 -11.26 -32.12
C GLY A 372 26.11 -12.23 -31.32
N PHE A 373 26.44 -13.41 -31.85
CA PHE A 373 27.36 -14.34 -31.21
C PHE A 373 28.76 -13.73 -31.09
N CYS A 374 29.32 -13.75 -29.89
CA CYS A 374 30.70 -13.39 -29.60
C CYS A 374 31.48 -14.67 -29.27
N LYS A 375 32.65 -14.86 -29.86
CA LYS A 375 33.53 -16.01 -29.58
C LYS A 375 34.40 -15.84 -28.32
N TYR A 376 34.41 -14.63 -27.75
CA TYR A 376 35.28 -14.24 -26.64
C TYR A 376 34.58 -14.15 -25.28
N ALA A 377 33.26 -13.99 -25.26
CA ALA A 377 32.46 -13.85 -24.04
C ALA A 377 30.96 -14.05 -24.33
N LYS A 378 30.19 -14.31 -23.29
CA LYS A 378 28.72 -14.33 -23.31
C LYS A 378 28.18 -13.17 -22.48
N PHE A 379 27.26 -12.37 -23.02
CA PHE A 379 26.70 -11.20 -22.35
C PHE A 379 25.24 -11.42 -21.94
N ASP A 380 24.98 -11.57 -20.64
CA ASP A 380 23.64 -11.69 -20.07
C ASP A 380 23.24 -10.37 -19.39
N TYR A 381 22.33 -9.62 -20.03
CA TYR A 381 21.86 -8.31 -19.57
C TYR A 381 20.56 -8.38 -18.77
N THR A 382 20.54 -7.67 -17.65
CA THR A 382 19.35 -7.42 -16.81
C THR A 382 19.19 -5.92 -16.53
N LEU A 383 17.96 -5.47 -16.35
CA LEU A 383 17.59 -4.09 -16.08
C LEU A 383 16.85 -4.02 -14.76
N THR A 384 17.16 -3.06 -13.88
CA THR A 384 16.21 -2.64 -12.83
C THR A 384 15.36 -1.54 -13.46
N ALA A 385 14.13 -1.88 -13.83
CA ALA A 385 13.29 -1.05 -14.69
C ALA A 385 11.80 -1.30 -14.47
N ARG A 386 10.96 -0.40 -14.99
CA ARG A 386 9.51 -0.58 -15.09
C ARG A 386 8.98 -0.11 -16.44
N PRO A 387 7.90 -0.69 -16.97
CA PRO A 387 7.16 -0.10 -18.09
C PRO A 387 6.70 1.32 -17.75
N CYS A 388 6.69 2.21 -18.75
CA CYS A 388 6.13 3.55 -18.62
C CYS A 388 5.47 3.98 -19.93
N CYS A 389 4.49 4.88 -19.86
CA CYS A 389 4.02 5.56 -21.06
C CYS A 389 4.92 6.76 -21.36
N ALA A 390 5.89 6.56 -22.27
CA ALA A 390 6.49 7.66 -23.01
C ALA A 390 5.63 7.94 -24.25
N VAL A 391 5.61 9.21 -24.65
CA VAL A 391 5.01 9.70 -25.89
C VAL A 391 6.07 10.54 -26.58
N ASP A 392 6.12 10.44 -27.91
CA ASP A 392 7.07 11.20 -28.73
C ASP A 392 6.70 12.69 -28.72
N THR A 393 7.69 13.55 -28.47
CA THR A 393 7.54 15.02 -28.47
C THR A 393 7.13 15.49 -29.85
N ILE A 394 6.06 16.28 -29.94
CA ILE A 394 5.54 16.82 -31.20
C ILE A 394 6.48 17.93 -31.69
N GLU A 395 7.02 17.80 -32.90
CA GLU A 395 7.92 18.79 -33.51
C GLU A 395 7.23 19.59 -34.62
N ASN A 396 6.08 19.12 -35.14
CA ASN A 396 5.37 19.72 -36.27
C ASN A 396 3.85 19.43 -36.27
N ASP A 397 3.08 20.21 -37.04
CA ASP A 397 1.62 20.07 -37.14
C ASP A 397 1.15 18.71 -37.69
N GLU A 398 1.98 17.98 -38.45
CA GLU A 398 1.58 16.68 -39.00
C GLU A 398 1.72 15.57 -37.95
N GLU A 399 2.69 15.68 -37.05
CA GLU A 399 2.73 14.93 -35.78
C GLU A 399 1.59 15.33 -34.84
N ARG A 400 1.26 16.63 -34.76
CA ARG A 400 0.11 17.12 -33.98
C ARG A 400 -1.19 16.46 -34.45
N LYS A 401 -1.46 16.44 -35.77
CA LYS A 401 -2.62 15.77 -36.38
C LYS A 401 -2.62 14.26 -36.08
N LYS A 402 -1.46 13.57 -36.21
CA LYS A 402 -1.31 12.15 -35.85
C LYS A 402 -1.56 11.89 -34.36
N MET A 403 -1.16 12.81 -33.47
CA MET A 403 -1.40 12.71 -32.02
C MET A 403 -2.90 12.80 -31.72
N VAL A 404 -3.61 13.75 -32.33
CA VAL A 404 -5.08 13.88 -32.19
C VAL A 404 -5.80 12.63 -32.70
N GLN A 405 -5.42 12.11 -33.88
CA GLN A 405 -5.95 10.85 -34.41
C GLN A 405 -5.66 9.65 -33.48
N THR A 406 -4.46 9.60 -32.90
CA THR A 406 -4.06 8.57 -31.93
C THR A 406 -4.88 8.65 -30.65
N ILE A 407 -5.18 9.85 -30.14
CA ILE A 407 -6.07 10.07 -28.99
C ILE A 407 -7.48 9.55 -29.31
N GLY A 408 -8.02 9.85 -30.50
CA GLY A 408 -9.32 9.33 -30.95
C GLY A 408 -9.36 7.78 -30.93
N ALA A 409 -8.44 7.14 -31.65
CA ALA A 409 -8.38 5.68 -31.73
C ALA A 409 -8.13 4.98 -30.37
N LEU A 410 -7.46 5.66 -29.42
CA LEU A 410 -7.33 5.19 -28.04
C LEU A 410 -8.63 5.34 -27.25
N LEU A 411 -9.38 6.43 -27.41
CA LEU A 411 -10.70 6.61 -26.79
C LEU A 411 -11.71 5.58 -27.33
N ASP A 412 -11.69 5.30 -28.64
CA ASP A 412 -12.51 4.23 -29.23
C ASP A 412 -12.14 2.84 -28.66
N LYS A 413 -10.85 2.60 -28.34
CA LYS A 413 -10.44 1.36 -27.66
C LYS A 413 -10.90 1.37 -26.20
N ALA A 414 -10.84 2.50 -25.50
CA ALA A 414 -11.32 2.63 -24.13
C ALA A 414 -12.82 2.31 -24.03
N ASP A 415 -13.64 2.88 -24.91
CA ASP A 415 -15.08 2.59 -25.02
C ASP A 415 -15.37 1.09 -25.25
N ARG A 416 -14.63 0.43 -26.14
CA ARG A 416 -14.81 -1.03 -26.35
C ARG A 416 -14.49 -1.85 -25.11
N VAL A 417 -13.38 -1.56 -24.43
CA VAL A 417 -13.00 -2.27 -23.18
C VAL A 417 -13.98 -1.94 -22.05
N TYR A 418 -14.46 -0.70 -21.98
CA TYR A 418 -15.47 -0.25 -21.03
C TYR A 418 -16.80 -1.02 -21.22
N ARG A 419 -17.29 -1.17 -22.45
CA ARG A 419 -18.50 -1.98 -22.73
C ARG A 419 -18.33 -3.45 -22.31
N GLN A 420 -17.14 -4.03 -22.49
CA GLN A 420 -16.83 -5.37 -22.00
C GLN A 420 -16.85 -5.45 -20.47
N LEU A 421 -16.40 -4.40 -19.77
CA LEU A 421 -16.44 -4.31 -18.31
C LEU A 421 -17.87 -4.15 -17.77
N VAL A 422 -18.70 -3.34 -18.41
CA VAL A 422 -20.13 -3.21 -18.09
C VAL A 422 -20.86 -4.54 -18.32
N ALA A 423 -20.59 -5.23 -19.43
CA ALA A 423 -21.18 -6.53 -19.74
C ALA A 423 -20.81 -7.65 -18.73
N ASN A 424 -19.71 -7.51 -17.99
CA ASN A 424 -19.37 -8.46 -16.92
C ASN A 424 -20.31 -8.35 -15.70
N LYS A 425 -20.92 -7.19 -15.41
CA LYS A 425 -21.77 -6.98 -14.22
C LYS A 425 -22.98 -7.94 -14.14
N PRO A 426 -23.89 -8.00 -15.14
CA PRO A 426 -25.05 -8.91 -15.09
C PRO A 426 -24.65 -10.40 -15.06
N VAL A 427 -23.46 -10.75 -15.57
CA VAL A 427 -22.93 -12.12 -15.46
C VAL A 427 -22.53 -12.43 -14.01
N LEU A 428 -21.87 -11.51 -13.31
CA LEU A 428 -21.54 -11.66 -11.89
C LEU A 428 -22.80 -11.70 -11.02
N GLU A 429 -23.78 -10.86 -11.30
CA GLU A 429 -25.09 -10.85 -10.62
C GLU A 429 -25.84 -12.18 -10.82
N SER A 430 -25.89 -12.72 -12.04
CA SER A 430 -26.49 -14.04 -12.32
C SER A 430 -25.76 -15.19 -11.63
N LEU A 431 -24.42 -15.13 -11.53
CA LEU A 431 -23.63 -16.14 -10.82
C LEU A 431 -23.86 -16.08 -9.31
N LEU A 432 -23.94 -14.89 -8.72
CA LEU A 432 -24.29 -14.69 -7.32
C LEU A 432 -25.72 -15.16 -7.00
N HIS A 433 -26.68 -14.88 -7.89
CA HIS A 433 -28.06 -15.32 -7.70
C HIS A 433 -28.15 -16.85 -7.63
N LYS A 434 -27.48 -17.57 -8.54
CA LYS A 434 -27.41 -19.04 -8.55
C LYS A 434 -26.75 -19.63 -7.29
N ILE A 435 -25.79 -18.92 -6.68
CA ILE A 435 -25.20 -19.30 -5.39
C ILE A 435 -26.19 -19.07 -4.24
N SER A 436 -27.06 -18.05 -4.33
CA SER A 436 -28.08 -17.75 -3.33
C SER A 436 -29.29 -18.70 -3.39
N GLU A 437 -29.80 -19.00 -4.59
CA GLU A 437 -30.96 -19.89 -4.80
C GLU A 437 -30.66 -21.30 -4.25
N HIS A 438 -29.53 -21.87 -4.63
CA HIS A 438 -29.14 -23.23 -4.20
C HIS A 438 -28.98 -23.36 -2.68
N ARG A 439 -28.58 -22.28 -1.99
CA ARG A 439 -28.50 -22.22 -0.51
C ARG A 439 -29.86 -22.16 0.18
N LEU A 440 -30.92 -21.79 -0.53
CA LEU A 440 -32.30 -21.83 -0.04
C LEU A 440 -32.90 -23.22 -0.26
N GLU A 441 -32.71 -23.81 -1.45
CA GLU A 441 -33.12 -25.19 -1.77
C GLU A 441 -32.47 -26.20 -0.80
N GLY A 442 -31.15 -26.11 -0.60
CA GLY A 442 -30.39 -26.93 0.34
C GLY A 442 -30.69 -26.69 1.83
N ARG A 443 -31.74 -25.93 2.16
CA ARG A 443 -32.29 -25.74 3.51
C ARG A 443 -33.78 -26.10 3.63
N ALA A 444 -34.46 -26.39 2.52
CA ALA A 444 -35.87 -26.77 2.50
C ALA A 444 -36.08 -28.28 2.26
N GLY A 445 -35.11 -28.96 1.65
CA GLY A 445 -35.20 -30.37 1.28
C GLY A 445 -34.77 -31.35 2.38
N ASP A 446 -35.54 -31.45 3.48
CA ASP A 446 -35.40 -32.59 4.41
C ASP A 446 -36.72 -32.97 5.12
N GLU A 447 -37.87 -32.89 4.42
CA GLU A 447 -39.05 -33.68 4.77
C GLU A 447 -39.93 -34.04 3.55
N ASN A 448 -39.86 -35.32 3.14
CA ASN A 448 -40.86 -36.07 2.37
C ASN A 448 -41.43 -35.48 1.04
N SER A 449 -40.82 -35.83 -0.10
CA SER A 449 -41.55 -36.40 -1.27
C SER A 449 -40.63 -36.88 -2.41
N ASN A 450 -41.03 -37.95 -3.11
CA ASN A 450 -40.38 -38.42 -4.34
C ASN A 450 -40.80 -37.56 -5.55
N ALA A 451 -39.93 -36.67 -6.01
CA ALA A 451 -40.08 -35.95 -7.28
C ALA A 451 -38.75 -35.95 -8.05
N SER A 452 -38.73 -36.58 -9.23
CA SER A 452 -37.51 -36.78 -10.01
C SER A 452 -37.23 -35.62 -10.98
N ASN A 453 -36.37 -34.67 -10.59
CA ASN A 453 -35.33 -34.12 -11.48
C ASN A 453 -34.33 -33.18 -10.80
N THR A 454 -33.10 -33.15 -11.33
CA THR A 454 -32.10 -32.08 -11.18
C THR A 454 -31.72 -31.62 -9.76
N SER A 455 -31.42 -32.55 -8.85
CA SER A 455 -30.71 -32.21 -7.60
C SER A 455 -29.27 -31.74 -7.91
N PHE A 456 -29.07 -30.41 -7.87
CA PHE A 456 -27.79 -29.77 -8.17
C PHE A 456 -26.79 -30.04 -7.02
N SER A 457 -25.63 -30.65 -7.31
CA SER A 457 -24.72 -31.10 -6.25
C SER A 457 -23.74 -30.02 -5.78
N GLY A 458 -23.21 -30.15 -4.56
CA GLY A 458 -22.26 -29.20 -3.97
C GLY A 458 -21.01 -28.92 -4.82
N ALA A 459 -20.59 -29.92 -5.62
CA ALA A 459 -19.50 -29.77 -6.59
C ALA A 459 -19.82 -28.76 -7.71
N GLN A 460 -21.10 -28.59 -8.07
CA GLN A 460 -21.54 -27.58 -9.03
C GLN A 460 -21.54 -26.17 -8.42
N ILE A 461 -21.93 -26.00 -7.15
CA ILE A 461 -21.81 -24.69 -6.46
C ILE A 461 -20.36 -24.22 -6.49
N ASN A 462 -19.42 -25.11 -6.17
CA ASN A 462 -17.99 -24.79 -6.17
C ASN A 462 -17.49 -24.39 -7.57
N ARG A 463 -18.03 -24.96 -8.65
CA ARG A 463 -17.76 -24.52 -10.03
C ARG A 463 -18.36 -23.14 -10.36
N VAL A 464 -19.56 -22.83 -9.86
CA VAL A 464 -20.17 -21.50 -10.00
C VAL A 464 -19.35 -20.44 -9.24
N ILE A 465 -18.90 -20.75 -8.01
CA ILE A 465 -18.00 -19.88 -7.22
C ILE A 465 -16.64 -19.71 -7.93
N GLN A 466 -16.05 -20.77 -8.48
CA GLN A 466 -14.81 -20.67 -9.27
C GLN A 466 -15.01 -19.81 -10.53
N THR A 467 -16.17 -19.90 -11.19
CA THR A 467 -16.51 -19.09 -12.37
C THR A 467 -16.71 -17.62 -11.98
N LEU A 468 -17.37 -17.34 -10.85
CA LEU A 468 -17.52 -16.00 -10.28
C LEU A 468 -16.13 -15.39 -9.96
N ALA A 469 -15.28 -16.14 -9.28
CA ALA A 469 -13.92 -15.72 -8.94
C ALA A 469 -13.06 -15.44 -10.18
N HIS A 470 -13.10 -16.31 -11.20
CA HIS A 470 -12.43 -16.05 -12.49
C HIS A 470 -12.97 -14.78 -13.17
N LYS A 471 -14.30 -14.65 -13.22
CA LYS A 471 -14.97 -13.52 -13.91
C LYS A 471 -14.67 -12.17 -13.25
N TYR A 472 -14.41 -12.16 -11.94
CA TYR A 472 -13.95 -10.96 -11.23
C TYR A 472 -12.42 -10.78 -11.35
N CYS A 473 -11.65 -11.73 -10.83
CA CYS A 473 -10.19 -11.61 -10.61
C CYS A 473 -9.35 -11.72 -11.89
N VAL A 474 -9.89 -12.28 -12.98
CA VAL A 474 -9.18 -12.45 -14.25
C VAL A 474 -9.81 -11.56 -15.32
N ASP A 475 -11.06 -11.79 -15.73
CA ASP A 475 -11.70 -11.03 -16.81
C ASP A 475 -11.84 -9.55 -16.47
N SER A 476 -12.51 -9.23 -15.36
CA SER A 476 -12.84 -7.84 -15.01
C SER A 476 -11.58 -7.05 -14.62
N LYS A 477 -10.69 -7.67 -13.85
CA LYS A 477 -9.36 -7.12 -13.55
C LYS A 477 -8.53 -6.88 -14.82
N GLY A 478 -8.48 -7.84 -15.74
CA GLY A 478 -7.73 -7.71 -17.00
C GLY A 478 -8.24 -6.57 -17.88
N HIS A 479 -9.56 -6.46 -18.05
CA HIS A 479 -10.19 -5.32 -18.74
C HIS A 479 -9.90 -3.99 -18.02
N PHE A 480 -9.97 -3.94 -16.69
CA PHE A 480 -9.65 -2.74 -15.90
C PHE A 480 -8.18 -2.32 -16.05
N GLU A 481 -7.23 -3.27 -16.04
CA GLU A 481 -5.82 -2.99 -16.29
C GLU A 481 -5.56 -2.51 -17.73
N ASP A 482 -6.25 -3.06 -18.72
CA ASP A 482 -6.12 -2.60 -20.11
C ASP A 482 -6.73 -1.22 -20.33
N LEU A 483 -7.88 -0.94 -19.71
CA LEU A 483 -8.46 0.41 -19.64
C LEU A 483 -7.48 1.38 -18.96
N SER A 484 -6.85 0.97 -17.86
CA SER A 484 -5.81 1.74 -17.17
C SER A 484 -4.64 2.10 -18.08
N LYS A 485 -4.10 1.14 -18.84
CA LYS A 485 -3.01 1.35 -19.81
C LYS A 485 -3.42 2.33 -20.92
N ILE A 486 -4.67 2.27 -21.37
CA ILE A 486 -5.22 3.19 -22.39
C ILE A 486 -5.38 4.60 -21.82
N ILE A 487 -5.98 4.77 -20.63
CA ILE A 487 -6.16 6.05 -19.95
C ILE A 487 -4.81 6.75 -19.74
N GLN A 488 -3.82 6.02 -19.19
CA GLN A 488 -2.46 6.56 -18.99
C GLN A 488 -1.83 7.05 -20.30
N LYS A 489 -2.04 6.34 -21.42
CA LYS A 489 -1.56 6.78 -22.73
C LYS A 489 -2.33 7.99 -23.28
N VAL A 490 -3.65 8.05 -23.12
CA VAL A 490 -4.45 9.23 -23.51
C VAL A 490 -4.00 10.47 -22.74
N LEU A 491 -3.74 10.34 -21.42
CA LEU A 491 -3.24 11.44 -20.60
C LEU A 491 -1.85 11.92 -21.04
N ALA A 492 -0.93 10.99 -21.33
CA ALA A 492 0.40 11.33 -21.84
C ALA A 492 0.32 12.02 -23.22
N CYS A 493 -0.49 11.50 -24.16
CA CYS A 493 -0.69 12.11 -25.47
C CYS A 493 -1.35 13.51 -25.38
N ARG A 494 -2.32 13.70 -24.50
CA ARG A 494 -2.93 15.01 -24.24
C ARG A 494 -1.90 15.99 -23.65
N LYS A 495 -1.05 15.55 -22.73
CA LYS A 495 -0.02 16.40 -22.11
C LYS A 495 0.98 16.95 -23.15
N GLU A 496 1.48 16.11 -24.05
CA GLU A 496 2.41 16.56 -25.11
C GLU A 496 1.71 17.44 -26.15
N LEU A 497 0.44 17.16 -26.50
CA LEU A 497 -0.37 18.03 -27.35
C LEU A 497 -0.53 19.44 -26.76
N VAL A 498 -0.80 19.53 -25.45
CA VAL A 498 -0.92 20.81 -24.73
C VAL A 498 0.42 21.54 -24.63
N ALA A 499 1.53 20.81 -24.45
CA ALA A 499 2.86 21.39 -24.46
C ALA A 499 3.19 22.03 -25.82
N TYR A 500 2.86 21.34 -26.93
CA TYR A 500 3.02 21.86 -28.29
C TYR A 500 2.15 23.09 -28.54
N ASP A 501 0.85 23.01 -28.29
CA ASP A 501 -0.10 24.11 -28.51
C ASP A 501 0.28 25.37 -27.72
N ARG A 502 0.74 25.20 -26.47
CA ARG A 502 1.24 26.32 -25.67
C ARG A 502 2.53 26.91 -26.25
N SER A 503 3.44 26.08 -26.78
CA SER A 503 4.69 26.56 -27.38
C SER A 503 4.47 27.34 -28.68
N GLN A 504 3.51 26.95 -29.54
CA GLN A 504 3.10 27.77 -30.68
C GLN A 504 2.49 29.10 -30.22
N SER A 505 1.59 29.08 -29.23
CA SER A 505 0.94 30.29 -28.72
C SER A 505 1.93 31.29 -28.09
N GLU A 506 2.95 30.78 -27.38
CA GLU A 506 4.07 31.58 -26.85
C GLU A 506 4.95 32.20 -27.97
N GLN A 507 5.12 31.51 -29.10
CA GLN A 507 5.84 32.03 -30.28
C GLN A 507 5.03 33.06 -31.09
N LEU A 508 3.70 32.90 -31.16
CA LEU A 508 2.79 33.72 -31.97
C LEU A 508 2.37 35.05 -31.33
N LYS A 509 2.89 35.39 -30.14
CA LYS A 509 2.59 36.65 -29.40
C LYS A 509 1.09 36.91 -29.15
N GLY A 510 0.42 35.95 -28.51
CA GLY A 510 -0.58 36.26 -27.47
C GLY A 510 -2.02 36.63 -27.87
N ASP A 511 -2.30 37.16 -29.07
CA ASP A 511 -3.65 37.65 -29.40
C ASP A 511 -4.70 36.55 -29.68
N THR A 512 -4.29 35.28 -29.83
CA THR A 512 -5.23 34.14 -29.85
C THR A 512 -4.68 32.94 -29.06
N LEU A 513 -5.18 32.77 -27.84
CA LEU A 513 -5.36 31.43 -27.29
C LEU A 513 -6.50 30.77 -28.09
N PRO A 514 -6.29 29.63 -28.78
CA PRO A 514 -7.42 28.90 -29.35
C PRO A 514 -8.36 28.50 -28.20
N VAL A 515 -9.68 28.57 -28.40
CA VAL A 515 -10.69 28.36 -27.34
C VAL A 515 -10.46 27.06 -26.56
N TYR A 516 -9.94 26.03 -27.24
CA TYR A 516 -9.48 24.78 -26.65
C TYR A 516 -8.41 24.96 -25.56
N ALA A 517 -7.39 25.80 -25.74
CA ALA A 517 -6.31 25.97 -24.76
C ALA A 517 -6.81 26.59 -23.43
N GLY A 518 -7.78 27.50 -23.49
CA GLY A 518 -8.48 28.01 -22.31
C GLY A 518 -9.29 26.92 -21.60
N LEU A 519 -10.01 26.09 -22.37
CA LEU A 519 -10.70 24.90 -21.84
C LEU A 519 -9.71 23.90 -21.23
N VAL A 520 -8.47 23.78 -21.71
CA VAL A 520 -7.51 22.81 -21.17
C VAL A 520 -6.82 23.27 -19.87
N GLN A 521 -6.64 24.57 -19.65
CA GLN A 521 -6.28 25.06 -18.31
C GLN A 521 -7.34 24.66 -17.26
N ASN A 522 -8.60 24.60 -17.69
CA ASN A 522 -9.69 24.06 -16.87
C ASN A 522 -9.75 22.53 -16.84
N TYR A 523 -9.41 21.77 -17.91
CA TYR A 523 -9.45 20.28 -17.88
C TYR A 523 -8.68 19.66 -16.70
N ASP A 524 -7.49 20.17 -16.37
CA ASP A 524 -6.64 19.66 -15.27
C ASP A 524 -7.19 20.03 -13.86
N SER A 525 -8.27 20.82 -13.81
CA SER A 525 -9.00 21.29 -12.62
C SER A 525 -10.44 20.74 -12.56
N ASP A 526 -11.10 20.58 -13.70
CA ASP A 526 -12.52 20.24 -13.78
C ASP A 526 -12.75 18.74 -14.00
N LEU A 527 -11.82 17.99 -14.63
CA LEU A 527 -11.84 16.52 -14.53
C LEU A 527 -11.64 16.04 -13.08
N SER A 528 -10.94 16.82 -12.25
CA SER A 528 -10.84 16.53 -10.80
C SER A 528 -12.07 16.98 -9.99
N LYS A 529 -12.91 17.89 -10.51
CA LYS A 529 -14.22 18.23 -9.91
C LYS A 529 -15.32 17.26 -10.32
N GLU A 530 -15.47 17.00 -11.62
CA GLU A 530 -16.62 16.27 -12.17
C GLU A 530 -16.39 14.75 -12.28
N SER A 531 -15.15 14.28 -12.47
CA SER A 531 -14.81 12.85 -12.53
C SER A 531 -14.03 12.35 -11.31
N GLY A 532 -13.67 13.23 -10.37
CA GLY A 532 -12.71 12.93 -9.29
C GLY A 532 -13.28 12.22 -8.05
N GLY A 533 -14.56 12.42 -7.72
CA GLY A 533 -15.11 12.06 -6.40
C GLY A 533 -16.02 10.83 -6.33
N GLY A 534 -16.25 10.12 -7.44
CA GLY A 534 -17.35 9.14 -7.54
C GLY A 534 -17.02 7.68 -7.24
N CYS A 535 -15.81 7.20 -7.55
CA CYS A 535 -15.57 5.75 -7.60
C CYS A 535 -15.42 5.10 -6.21
N TYR A 536 -15.98 3.91 -6.06
CA TYR A 536 -16.05 3.14 -4.82
C TYR A 536 -14.68 3.00 -4.13
N GLY A 537 -13.63 2.70 -4.90
CA GLY A 537 -12.28 2.49 -4.37
C GLY A 537 -11.61 3.74 -3.81
N CYS A 538 -11.90 4.94 -4.35
CA CYS A 538 -11.40 6.19 -3.77
C CYS A 538 -12.24 6.65 -2.58
N SER A 539 -13.57 6.49 -2.67
CA SER A 539 -14.48 6.80 -1.56
C SER A 539 -14.20 5.93 -0.32
N LEU A 540 -13.88 4.64 -0.52
CA LEU A 540 -13.51 3.74 0.58
C LEU A 540 -12.16 4.11 1.18
N ALA A 541 -11.12 4.31 0.37
CA ALA A 541 -9.81 4.74 0.86
C ALA A 541 -9.90 6.11 1.59
N CYS A 542 -10.75 7.01 1.12
CA CYS A 542 -11.03 8.27 1.81
C CYS A 542 -11.72 8.06 3.17
N ALA A 543 -12.65 7.11 3.28
CA ALA A 543 -13.26 6.74 4.54
C ALA A 543 -12.24 6.10 5.51
N GLU A 544 -11.35 5.23 5.04
CA GLU A 544 -10.26 4.64 5.84
C GLU A 544 -9.25 5.70 6.31
N HIS A 545 -8.96 6.70 5.47
CA HIS A 545 -8.19 7.88 5.85
C HIS A 545 -8.91 8.75 6.90
N CYS A 546 -10.23 8.90 6.83
CA CYS A 546 -11.01 9.54 7.89
C CYS A 546 -10.93 8.74 9.20
N LEU A 547 -11.14 7.42 9.18
CA LEU A 547 -11.03 6.55 10.36
C LEU A 547 -9.65 6.66 11.04
N THR A 548 -8.58 6.74 10.23
CA THR A 548 -7.20 6.94 10.68
C THR A 548 -7.05 8.27 11.45
N LEU A 549 -7.51 9.38 10.86
CA LEU A 549 -7.45 10.71 11.48
C LEU A 549 -8.32 10.79 12.75
N LEU A 550 -9.54 10.24 12.70
CA LEU A 550 -10.47 10.22 13.82
C LEU A 550 -9.91 9.42 15.01
N ARG A 551 -9.15 8.34 14.76
CA ARG A 551 -8.41 7.61 15.79
C ARG A 551 -7.28 8.42 16.41
N ALA A 552 -6.52 9.15 15.60
CA ALA A 552 -5.49 10.06 16.09
C ALA A 552 -6.11 11.16 16.98
N LEU A 553 -7.19 11.81 16.51
CA LEU A 553 -7.91 12.83 17.28
C LEU A 553 -8.48 12.28 18.59
N ALA A 554 -9.10 11.09 18.57
CA ALA A 554 -9.67 10.41 19.74
C ALA A 554 -8.64 9.99 20.82
N SER A 555 -7.32 10.13 20.57
CA SER A 555 -6.31 9.98 21.62
C SER A 555 -6.48 10.99 22.76
N GLN A 556 -7.02 12.18 22.47
CA GLN A 556 -7.21 13.25 23.45
C GLN A 556 -8.59 13.17 24.12
N PRO A 557 -8.69 13.25 25.47
CA PRO A 557 -9.98 13.22 26.18
C PRO A 557 -10.98 14.27 25.68
N GLU A 558 -10.51 15.50 25.46
CA GLU A 558 -11.32 16.64 25.01
C GLU A 558 -11.96 16.38 23.63
N HIS A 559 -11.20 15.79 22.70
CA HIS A 559 -11.69 15.44 21.38
C HIS A 559 -12.72 14.30 21.41
N ARG A 560 -12.59 13.32 22.33
CA ARG A 560 -13.57 12.21 22.44
C ARG A 560 -14.99 12.74 22.65
N THR A 561 -15.17 13.71 23.55
CA THR A 561 -16.47 14.37 23.78
C THR A 561 -16.98 15.11 22.53
N ARG A 562 -16.11 15.86 21.83
CA ARG A 562 -16.49 16.53 20.55
C ARG A 562 -16.90 15.53 19.48
N LEU A 563 -16.13 14.46 19.27
CA LEU A 563 -16.39 13.40 18.28
C LEU A 563 -17.75 12.73 18.53
N CYS A 564 -18.10 12.45 19.79
CA CYS A 564 -19.43 11.95 20.16
C CYS A 564 -20.54 12.97 19.84
N ARG A 565 -20.35 14.25 20.18
CA ARG A 565 -21.32 15.34 19.89
C ARG A 565 -21.57 15.56 18.40
N PHE A 566 -20.59 15.32 17.52
CA PHE A 566 -20.78 15.33 16.06
C PHE A 566 -21.40 14.03 15.49
N GLY A 567 -21.75 13.07 16.34
CA GLY A 567 -22.47 11.85 15.98
C GLY A 567 -21.59 10.68 15.52
N LEU A 568 -20.27 10.72 15.73
CA LEU A 568 -19.34 9.71 15.18
C LEU A 568 -19.73 8.27 15.57
N VAL A 569 -20.17 8.04 16.82
CA VAL A 569 -20.55 6.72 17.31
C VAL A 569 -21.69 6.10 16.47
N GLN A 570 -22.65 6.92 16.05
CA GLN A 570 -23.76 6.49 15.20
C GLN A 570 -23.28 6.16 13.78
N GLU A 571 -22.42 7.00 13.19
CA GLU A 571 -21.81 6.77 11.87
C GLU A 571 -21.05 5.44 11.81
N LEU A 572 -20.16 5.22 12.79
CA LEU A 572 -19.29 4.04 12.83
C LEU A 572 -20.10 2.75 12.94
N VAL A 573 -21.09 2.70 13.84
CA VAL A 573 -21.94 1.50 14.02
C VAL A 573 -22.90 1.32 12.84
N GLN A 574 -23.35 2.40 12.18
CA GLN A 574 -24.27 2.29 11.04
C GLN A 574 -23.58 1.83 9.75
N HIS A 575 -22.43 2.43 9.41
CA HIS A 575 -21.82 2.28 8.10
C HIS A 575 -20.49 1.53 8.12
N ASN A 576 -19.59 1.83 9.06
CA ASN A 576 -18.20 1.34 8.99
C ASN A 576 -18.00 -0.03 9.65
N LEU A 577 -18.72 -0.35 10.73
CA LEU A 577 -18.61 -1.61 11.48
C LEU A 577 -18.90 -2.87 10.64
N HIS A 578 -19.65 -2.72 9.54
CA HIS A 578 -20.11 -3.79 8.65
C HIS A 578 -19.41 -3.77 7.27
N ARG A 579 -18.39 -2.92 7.08
CA ARG A 579 -17.74 -2.68 5.78
C ARG A 579 -16.21 -2.81 5.87
N GLY A 580 -15.58 -2.96 4.71
CA GLY A 580 -14.13 -3.15 4.60
C GLY A 580 -13.69 -4.54 5.06
N THR A 581 -12.36 -4.73 5.13
CA THR A 581 -11.74 -6.00 5.53
C THR A 581 -12.00 -6.34 7.01
N PRO A 582 -11.79 -7.59 7.46
CA PRO A 582 -11.84 -7.93 8.89
C PRO A 582 -10.90 -7.09 9.76
N GLN A 583 -9.74 -6.66 9.22
CA GLN A 583 -8.86 -5.70 9.89
C GLN A 583 -9.54 -4.34 10.05
N CYS A 584 -10.12 -3.78 8.98
CA CYS A 584 -10.83 -2.51 9.05
C CYS A 584 -12.00 -2.55 10.06
N GLN A 585 -12.67 -3.69 10.20
CA GLN A 585 -13.75 -3.89 11.18
C GLN A 585 -13.23 -3.97 12.63
N GLU A 586 -12.10 -4.63 12.90
CA GLU A 586 -11.40 -4.57 14.20
C GLU A 586 -10.98 -3.13 14.52
N GLU A 587 -10.41 -2.45 13.53
CA GLU A 587 -9.97 -1.06 13.60
C GLU A 587 -11.09 -0.04 13.86
N VAL A 588 -12.32 -0.33 13.40
CA VAL A 588 -13.53 0.42 13.74
C VAL A 588 -14.02 0.08 15.15
N ARG A 589 -14.03 -1.21 15.56
CA ARG A 589 -14.39 -1.59 16.93
C ARG A 589 -13.47 -0.94 17.96
N ALA A 590 -12.16 -0.93 17.71
CA ALA A 590 -11.17 -0.24 18.54
C ALA A 590 -11.43 1.27 18.62
N LEU A 591 -11.82 1.94 17.52
CA LEU A 591 -12.18 3.36 17.52
C LEU A 591 -13.44 3.65 18.33
N ILE A 592 -14.49 2.81 18.22
CA ILE A 592 -15.72 2.94 19.01
C ILE A 592 -15.42 2.77 20.50
N CYS A 593 -14.58 1.79 20.86
CA CYS A 593 -14.14 1.58 22.24
C CYS A 593 -13.34 2.79 22.76
N LEU A 594 -12.40 3.32 21.97
CA LEU A 594 -11.59 4.48 22.34
C LEU A 594 -12.44 5.74 22.57
N VAL A 595 -13.37 6.05 21.66
CA VAL A 595 -14.15 7.29 21.73
C VAL A 595 -15.22 7.29 22.82
N THR A 596 -15.73 6.12 23.21
CA THR A 596 -16.69 5.96 24.32
C THR A 596 -16.03 5.69 25.67
N ARG A 597 -14.72 5.43 25.71
CA ARG A 597 -13.96 5.30 26.96
C ARG A 597 -14.10 6.56 27.81
N ASP A 598 -14.24 6.41 29.13
CA ASP A 598 -14.37 7.50 30.11
C ASP A 598 -15.57 8.45 29.86
N ASN A 599 -16.56 8.04 29.04
CA ASN A 599 -17.67 8.88 28.57
C ASN A 599 -19.00 8.14 28.75
N LEU A 600 -19.67 8.38 29.89
CA LEU A 600 -20.92 7.70 30.25
C LEU A 600 -22.06 8.02 29.27
N PRO A 601 -22.40 9.28 28.92
CA PRO A 601 -23.47 9.57 27.97
C PRO A 601 -23.28 8.90 26.60
N ALA A 602 -22.05 8.89 26.06
CA ALA A 602 -21.77 8.21 24.80
C ALA A 602 -21.81 6.68 24.93
N THR A 603 -21.42 6.14 26.08
CA THR A 603 -21.53 4.71 26.39
C THR A 603 -23.00 4.26 26.49
N GLU A 604 -23.85 5.02 27.17
CA GLU A 604 -25.30 4.74 27.27
C GLU A 604 -26.02 4.87 25.93
N GLN A 605 -25.68 5.90 25.15
CA GLN A 605 -26.17 6.07 23.78
C GLN A 605 -25.78 4.88 22.89
N LEU A 606 -24.53 4.43 22.97
CA LEU A 606 -24.04 3.26 22.24
C LEU A 606 -24.76 1.98 22.67
N CYS A 607 -24.89 1.72 23.98
CA CYS A 607 -25.58 0.55 24.50
C CYS A 607 -27.06 0.51 24.07
N THR A 608 -27.73 1.66 24.07
CA THR A 608 -29.10 1.81 23.59
C THR A 608 -29.20 1.52 22.08
N LEU A 609 -28.31 2.10 21.28
CA LEU A 609 -28.27 1.92 19.83
C LEU A 609 -27.95 0.45 19.43
N LEU A 610 -27.04 -0.20 20.15
CA LEU A 610 -26.75 -1.63 19.95
C LEU A 610 -27.93 -2.50 20.34
N THR A 611 -28.58 -2.24 21.48
CA THR A 611 -29.78 -2.97 21.91
C THR A 611 -30.89 -2.84 20.87
N GLN A 612 -31.21 -1.61 20.45
CA GLN A 612 -32.23 -1.34 19.43
C GLN A 612 -31.92 -2.07 18.11
N ARG A 613 -30.68 -1.98 17.59
CA ARG A 613 -30.31 -2.64 16.33
C ARG A 613 -30.35 -4.16 16.41
N ILE A 614 -29.86 -4.75 17.50
CA ILE A 614 -29.89 -6.21 17.68
C ILE A 614 -31.34 -6.69 17.82
N THR A 615 -32.14 -6.10 18.70
CA THR A 615 -33.57 -6.44 18.86
C THR A 615 -34.36 -6.30 17.56
N LEU A 616 -34.21 -5.19 16.81
CA LEU A 616 -34.88 -5.01 15.52
C LEU A 616 -34.45 -6.08 14.49
N SER A 617 -33.17 -6.42 14.43
CA SER A 617 -32.65 -7.45 13.51
C SER A 617 -33.13 -8.87 13.88
N LEU A 618 -33.47 -9.12 15.15
CA LEU A 618 -34.04 -10.39 15.62
C LEU A 618 -35.57 -10.46 15.49
N MET A 619 -36.26 -9.32 15.42
CA MET A 619 -37.71 -9.25 15.15
C MET A 619 -38.06 -9.26 13.64
N GLY A 620 -37.08 -8.97 12.77
CA GLY A 620 -37.21 -9.06 11.32
C GLY A 620 -37.52 -10.48 10.84
N HIS A 621 -38.62 -10.66 10.11
CA HIS A 621 -39.08 -11.97 9.62
C HIS A 621 -38.32 -12.44 8.37
N ALA A 622 -37.03 -12.78 8.49
CA ALA A 622 -36.33 -13.70 7.58
C ALA A 622 -34.96 -14.13 8.11
N ALA A 623 -34.66 -15.44 8.12
CA ALA A 623 -33.31 -15.97 8.40
C ALA A 623 -32.36 -15.83 7.18
N SER A 624 -32.34 -14.66 6.52
CA SER A 624 -31.47 -14.40 5.37
C SER A 624 -30.00 -14.31 5.78
N GLN A 625 -29.09 -14.49 4.82
CA GLN A 625 -27.65 -14.38 5.08
C GLN A 625 -27.24 -12.94 5.48
N ASP A 626 -28.00 -11.94 5.04
CA ASP A 626 -27.78 -10.53 5.35
C ASP A 626 -28.06 -10.19 6.82
N HIS A 627 -29.05 -10.83 7.43
CA HIS A 627 -29.35 -10.69 8.87
C HIS A 627 -28.23 -11.31 9.74
N ASN A 628 -27.60 -12.41 9.30
CA ASN A 628 -26.39 -12.93 9.98
C ASN A 628 -25.24 -11.91 9.90
N ASN A 629 -25.06 -11.28 8.74
CA ASN A 629 -23.98 -10.33 8.49
C ASN A 629 -24.17 -8.99 9.23
N SER A 630 -25.41 -8.58 9.55
CA SER A 630 -25.67 -7.36 10.33
C SER A 630 -25.57 -7.58 11.85
N VAL A 631 -26.04 -8.71 12.38
CA VAL A 631 -26.02 -8.95 13.84
C VAL A 631 -24.62 -9.25 14.36
N ARG A 632 -23.83 -10.07 13.65
CA ARG A 632 -22.54 -10.56 14.15
C ARG A 632 -21.51 -9.46 14.47
N PRO A 633 -21.31 -8.40 13.67
CA PRO A 633 -20.37 -7.33 14.01
C PRO A 633 -20.78 -6.50 15.25
N LEU A 634 -22.09 -6.30 15.45
CA LEU A 634 -22.63 -5.64 16.65
C LEU A 634 -22.32 -6.45 17.92
N VAL A 635 -22.45 -7.78 17.86
CA VAL A 635 -22.15 -8.68 18.98
C VAL A 635 -20.65 -8.80 19.24
N LEU A 636 -19.81 -8.81 18.21
CA LEU A 636 -18.35 -8.73 18.36
C LEU A 636 -17.90 -7.40 18.99
N LEU A 637 -18.62 -6.30 18.71
CA LEU A 637 -18.40 -5.01 19.38
C LEU A 637 -18.77 -5.07 20.87
N LEU A 638 -19.87 -5.72 21.28
CA LEU A 638 -20.19 -5.93 22.71
C LEU A 638 -19.05 -6.65 23.46
N GLY A 639 -18.51 -7.73 22.87
CA GLY A 639 -17.36 -8.47 23.42
C GLY A 639 -16.04 -7.70 23.42
N SER A 640 -15.96 -6.59 22.68
CA SER A 640 -14.85 -5.64 22.71
C SER A 640 -15.07 -4.59 23.82
N LEU A 641 -16.27 -4.02 23.90
CA LEU A 641 -16.67 -2.96 24.83
C LEU A 641 -16.53 -3.37 26.30
N VAL A 642 -16.93 -4.59 26.66
CA VAL A 642 -16.87 -5.04 28.07
C VAL A 642 -15.44 -5.35 28.56
N LYS A 643 -14.46 -5.33 27.65
CA LYS A 643 -13.02 -5.46 27.95
C LYS A 643 -12.30 -4.11 28.03
N VAL A 644 -13.00 -3.00 27.79
CA VAL A 644 -12.47 -1.65 27.99
C VAL A 644 -12.34 -1.40 29.49
N GLN A 645 -11.14 -1.00 29.91
CA GLN A 645 -10.86 -0.54 31.27
C GLN A 645 -11.02 0.98 31.33
N ASP A 646 -12.02 1.45 32.07
CA ASP A 646 -12.31 2.86 32.36
C ASP A 646 -13.21 2.99 33.61
N SER A 647 -13.96 4.08 33.75
CA SER A 647 -14.81 4.32 34.92
C SER A 647 -15.85 3.22 35.13
N VAL A 648 -16.08 2.87 36.41
CA VAL A 648 -16.97 1.77 36.82
C VAL A 648 -18.37 1.92 36.22
N GLU A 649 -18.90 3.14 36.17
CA GLU A 649 -20.21 3.47 35.56
C GLU A 649 -20.28 3.11 34.07
N CYS A 650 -19.22 3.40 33.31
CA CYS A 650 -19.14 3.06 31.88
C CYS A 650 -19.05 1.55 31.66
N TRP A 651 -18.22 0.87 32.47
CA TRP A 651 -18.11 -0.59 32.42
C TRP A 651 -19.42 -1.28 32.81
N GLU A 652 -20.07 -0.84 33.89
CA GLU A 652 -21.35 -1.36 34.37
C GLU A 652 -22.45 -1.17 33.31
N SER A 653 -22.52 -0.01 32.67
CA SER A 653 -23.49 0.27 31.59
C SER A 653 -23.34 -0.72 30.41
N ARG A 654 -22.10 -1.02 30.01
CA ARG A 654 -21.79 -2.01 28.95
C ARG A 654 -22.13 -3.43 29.37
N LEU A 655 -21.81 -3.83 30.60
CA LEU A 655 -22.17 -5.15 31.13
C LEU A 655 -23.69 -5.31 31.26
N ARG A 656 -24.38 -4.29 31.77
CA ARG A 656 -25.84 -4.20 31.87
C ARG A 656 -26.50 -4.33 30.48
N CYS A 657 -25.88 -3.81 29.42
CA CYS A 657 -26.33 -4.01 28.04
C CYS A 657 -26.22 -5.48 27.59
N ILE A 658 -25.10 -6.16 27.89
CA ILE A 658 -24.88 -7.57 27.55
C ILE A 658 -25.86 -8.47 28.32
N VAL A 659 -26.04 -8.24 29.63
CA VAL A 659 -27.00 -8.97 30.46
C VAL A 659 -28.43 -8.80 29.94
N LYS A 660 -28.85 -7.57 29.61
CA LYS A 660 -30.18 -7.30 29.03
C LYS A 660 -30.41 -8.07 27.72
N LEU A 661 -29.45 -8.07 26.81
CA LEU A 661 -29.55 -8.79 25.54
C LEU A 661 -29.56 -10.32 25.71
N TRP A 662 -28.77 -10.84 26.66
CA TRP A 662 -28.77 -12.26 26.99
C TRP A 662 -30.12 -12.71 27.60
N VAL A 663 -30.66 -11.97 28.57
CA VAL A 663 -31.98 -12.27 29.18
C VAL A 663 -33.11 -12.14 28.15
N TRP A 664 -33.08 -11.12 27.30
CA TRP A 664 -34.07 -10.95 26.23
C TRP A 664 -34.11 -12.13 25.24
N CYS A 665 -32.96 -12.77 25.01
CA CYS A 665 -32.88 -13.97 24.18
C CYS A 665 -33.24 -15.28 24.90
N CYS A 666 -33.54 -15.25 26.20
CA CYS A 666 -33.75 -16.42 27.06
C CYS A 666 -34.88 -16.19 28.10
N PRO A 667 -36.13 -15.90 27.71
CA PRO A 667 -37.19 -15.37 28.57
C PRO A 667 -37.71 -16.34 29.64
N GLN A 668 -37.46 -17.66 29.53
CA GLN A 668 -37.74 -18.59 30.64
C GLN A 668 -36.88 -18.29 31.89
N LEU A 669 -35.79 -17.53 31.76
CA LEU A 669 -35.06 -16.94 32.89
C LEU A 669 -35.90 -16.00 33.74
N THR A 670 -36.84 -15.26 33.14
CA THR A 670 -37.66 -14.28 33.87
C THR A 670 -38.84 -14.90 34.62
N GLU A 671 -39.16 -16.17 34.36
CA GLU A 671 -40.21 -16.92 35.08
C GLU A 671 -39.65 -17.67 36.31
N VAL A 672 -38.36 -18.07 36.28
CA VAL A 672 -37.72 -18.83 37.36
C VAL A 672 -37.07 -17.91 38.39
N ALA A 673 -37.88 -17.41 39.34
CA ALA A 673 -37.47 -16.99 40.69
C ALA A 673 -36.21 -16.11 40.84
N GLY A 674 -36.01 -15.16 39.93
CA GLY A 674 -35.00 -14.09 40.05
C GLY A 674 -33.65 -14.39 39.40
N ILE A 675 -32.90 -13.31 39.13
CA ILE A 675 -31.68 -13.35 38.32
C ILE A 675 -30.51 -14.13 39.00
N PRO A 676 -30.23 -14.00 40.32
CA PRO A 676 -29.04 -14.60 40.92
C PRO A 676 -28.97 -16.14 40.88
N PRO A 677 -30.03 -16.91 41.25
CA PRO A 677 -29.98 -18.37 41.19
C PRO A 677 -29.78 -18.89 39.77
N ALA A 678 -30.45 -18.27 38.79
CA ALA A 678 -30.44 -18.73 37.40
C ALA A 678 -29.07 -18.51 36.72
N ALA A 679 -28.42 -17.37 36.97
CA ALA A 679 -27.05 -17.12 36.51
C ALA A 679 -26.07 -18.19 37.02
N HIS A 680 -26.18 -18.55 38.30
CA HIS A 680 -25.29 -19.52 38.94
C HIS A 680 -25.52 -20.97 38.47
N ALA A 681 -26.71 -21.28 37.95
CA ALA A 681 -27.06 -22.58 37.37
C ALA A 681 -26.62 -22.72 35.90
N ILE A 682 -26.87 -21.69 35.07
CA ILE A 682 -26.69 -21.75 33.61
C ILE A 682 -25.24 -21.62 33.15
N LEU A 683 -24.33 -21.21 34.04
CA LEU A 683 -22.88 -21.26 33.79
C LEU A 683 -22.33 -22.70 33.66
N LYS A 684 -23.11 -23.74 34.01
CA LYS A 684 -22.78 -25.15 33.75
C LYS A 684 -23.20 -25.57 32.33
N ALA A 685 -22.31 -26.27 31.62
CA ALA A 685 -22.54 -26.70 30.24
C ALA A 685 -23.80 -27.56 30.05
N GLU A 686 -24.19 -28.34 31.06
CA GLU A 686 -25.36 -29.23 31.05
C GLU A 686 -26.69 -28.46 31.03
N ALA A 687 -26.75 -27.30 31.68
CA ALA A 687 -27.97 -26.48 31.76
C ALA A 687 -28.34 -25.80 30.42
N LEU A 688 -27.38 -25.68 29.49
CA LEU A 688 -27.59 -25.09 28.17
C LEU A 688 -28.36 -26.01 27.20
N ALA A 689 -28.51 -27.30 27.53
CA ALA A 689 -29.18 -28.29 26.68
C ALA A 689 -30.72 -28.15 26.65
N GLY A 690 -31.31 -27.36 27.55
CA GLY A 690 -32.75 -27.34 27.81
C GLY A 690 -33.43 -25.96 27.76
N ILE A 691 -32.90 -24.99 27.01
CA ILE A 691 -33.41 -23.59 27.01
C ILE A 691 -34.14 -23.26 25.70
N PRO A 692 -35.50 -23.31 25.67
CA PRO A 692 -36.31 -22.75 24.60
C PRO A 692 -36.87 -21.35 24.94
N GLY A 693 -36.93 -20.47 23.94
CA GLY A 693 -37.81 -19.30 23.94
C GLY A 693 -37.24 -18.05 23.27
N ILE A 694 -37.76 -17.68 22.10
CA ILE A 694 -38.14 -16.31 21.72
C ILE A 694 -39.35 -16.51 20.79
N ASN A 695 -40.39 -15.68 20.96
CA ASN A 695 -41.66 -15.63 20.22
C ASN A 695 -41.90 -16.72 19.14
N THR A 696 -42.87 -17.61 19.40
CA THR A 696 -43.01 -18.95 18.80
C THR A 696 -43.62 -18.99 17.38
N SER A 697 -43.42 -17.97 16.55
CA SER A 697 -43.92 -17.94 15.16
C SER A 697 -43.02 -18.69 14.16
N SER A 698 -41.75 -18.95 14.50
CA SER A 698 -40.86 -19.83 13.73
C SER A 698 -39.74 -20.39 14.62
N PRO A 699 -39.42 -21.70 14.56
CA PRO A 699 -38.30 -22.26 15.34
C PRO A 699 -36.94 -21.69 14.91
N ASN A 700 -36.81 -21.28 13.64
CA ASN A 700 -35.54 -20.86 13.05
C ASN A 700 -35.05 -19.48 13.54
N SER A 701 -35.96 -18.55 13.85
CA SER A 701 -35.59 -17.22 14.39
C SER A 701 -35.11 -17.31 15.85
N HIS A 702 -35.73 -18.17 16.66
CA HIS A 702 -35.27 -18.45 18.02
C HIS A 702 -33.85 -19.04 18.05
N GLN A 703 -33.60 -20.10 17.26
CA GLN A 703 -32.28 -20.73 17.20
C GLN A 703 -31.19 -19.77 16.72
N PHE A 704 -31.52 -18.90 15.75
CA PHE A 704 -30.64 -17.81 15.30
C PHE A 704 -30.28 -16.87 16.45
N ALA A 705 -31.25 -16.41 17.24
CA ALA A 705 -31.01 -15.46 18.33
C ALA A 705 -30.12 -16.05 19.44
N LEU A 706 -30.37 -17.32 19.81
CA LEU A 706 -29.50 -18.04 20.75
C LEU A 706 -28.05 -18.16 20.23
N GLN A 707 -27.89 -18.56 18.97
CA GLN A 707 -26.57 -18.81 18.38
C GLN A 707 -25.76 -17.53 18.13
N GLN A 708 -26.41 -16.48 17.59
CA GLN A 708 -25.73 -15.25 17.17
C GLN A 708 -25.62 -14.20 18.27
N VAL A 709 -26.45 -14.24 19.32
CA VAL A 709 -26.47 -13.22 20.39
C VAL A 709 -26.32 -13.82 21.78
N ALA A 710 -27.18 -14.74 22.20
CA ALA A 710 -27.19 -15.21 23.60
C ALA A 710 -25.89 -15.94 23.97
N LEU A 711 -25.46 -16.91 23.15
CA LEU A 711 -24.27 -17.72 23.41
C LEU A 711 -22.96 -16.89 23.37
N PRO A 712 -22.76 -15.94 22.43
CA PRO A 712 -21.66 -14.97 22.52
C PRO A 712 -21.72 -14.11 23.78
N CYS A 713 -22.88 -13.57 24.16
CA CYS A 713 -23.03 -12.75 25.37
C CYS A 713 -22.65 -13.54 26.64
N LEU A 714 -23.12 -14.79 26.75
CA LEU A 714 -22.75 -15.70 27.83
C LEU A 714 -21.23 -15.95 27.87
N ARG A 715 -20.60 -16.19 26.72
CA ARG A 715 -19.14 -16.36 26.61
C ARG A 715 -18.37 -15.11 27.03
N TYR A 716 -18.87 -13.91 26.75
CA TYR A 716 -18.23 -12.67 27.21
C TYR A 716 -18.34 -12.51 28.73
N MET A 717 -19.49 -12.84 29.33
CA MET A 717 -19.65 -12.85 30.80
C MET A 717 -18.74 -13.91 31.45
N GLN A 718 -18.69 -15.13 30.89
CA GLN A 718 -17.76 -16.19 31.33
C GLN A 718 -16.28 -15.76 31.25
N GLN A 719 -15.88 -14.98 30.23
CA GLN A 719 -14.52 -14.46 30.11
C GLN A 719 -14.16 -13.41 31.17
N LEU A 720 -15.14 -12.73 31.78
CA LEU A 720 -14.93 -11.82 32.91
C LEU A 720 -14.83 -12.58 34.25
N MET A 721 -15.51 -13.72 34.35
CA MET A 721 -15.52 -14.60 35.54
C MET A 721 -14.37 -15.62 35.57
N ALA A 722 -13.59 -15.72 34.51
CA ALA A 722 -12.44 -16.63 34.44
C ALA A 722 -11.30 -16.16 35.37
N PRO A 723 -10.69 -17.04 36.18
CA PRO A 723 -9.57 -16.66 37.04
C PRO A 723 -8.38 -16.19 36.19
N VAL A 724 -7.81 -15.06 36.57
CA VAL A 724 -6.64 -14.48 35.89
C VAL A 724 -5.46 -15.45 36.00
N PRO A 725 -4.80 -15.85 34.89
CA PRO A 725 -3.63 -16.71 34.97
C PRO A 725 -2.48 -15.97 35.68
N PRO A 726 -1.70 -16.64 36.54
CA PRO A 726 -0.60 -16.01 37.25
C PRO A 726 0.44 -15.44 36.27
N ALA A 727 0.92 -14.23 36.55
CA ALA A 727 1.91 -13.57 35.71
C ALA A 727 3.23 -14.37 35.67
N PRO A 728 3.92 -14.44 34.51
CA PRO A 728 5.21 -15.11 34.42
C PRO A 728 6.25 -14.38 35.28
N VAL A 729 6.81 -15.09 36.25
CA VAL A 729 7.87 -14.58 37.13
C VAL A 729 9.16 -14.43 36.31
N PRO A 730 9.89 -13.31 36.39
CA PRO A 730 11.17 -13.17 35.71
C PRO A 730 12.20 -14.14 36.32
N SER A 731 12.74 -15.03 35.49
CA SER A 731 13.79 -15.98 35.89
C SER A 731 15.13 -15.26 36.03
N THR A 732 15.69 -15.26 37.23
CA THR A 732 17.10 -14.94 37.49
C THR A 732 17.94 -16.22 37.46
N ASP A 733 18.98 -16.28 36.64
CA ASP A 733 19.93 -17.39 36.59
C ASP A 733 20.80 -17.45 37.85
N SER A 734 20.95 -18.66 38.42
CA SER A 734 22.06 -19.05 39.31
C SER A 734 22.31 -20.56 39.23
N GLU A 735 23.58 -20.92 39.19
CA GLU A 735 24.11 -22.24 38.84
C GLU A 735 23.88 -23.38 39.86
N GLN A 736 23.75 -24.60 39.32
CA GLN A 736 24.20 -25.90 39.82
C GLN A 736 24.35 -26.19 41.34
N SER A 737 23.66 -27.23 41.81
CA SER A 737 24.32 -28.43 42.39
C SER A 737 23.30 -29.57 42.61
N LYS A 738 23.80 -30.80 42.84
CA LYS A 738 23.00 -31.98 43.22
C LYS A 738 23.28 -32.33 44.68
N ASP A 739 22.26 -32.74 45.45
CA ASP A 739 22.05 -34.16 45.84
C ASP A 739 21.03 -34.35 46.98
N ASN A 740 20.43 -35.55 47.01
CA ASN A 740 19.88 -36.29 48.15
C ASN A 740 19.05 -35.62 49.29
N LYS A 741 17.73 -35.93 49.24
CA LYS A 741 17.02 -36.81 50.20
C LYS A 741 16.72 -36.36 51.65
N GLU A 742 15.47 -36.65 52.05
CA GLU A 742 14.98 -37.02 53.41
C GLU A 742 14.64 -35.94 54.48
N SER A 743 13.31 -35.76 54.65
CA SER A 743 12.57 -35.74 55.93
C SER A 743 12.57 -34.53 56.90
N THR A 744 11.35 -34.27 57.40
CA THR A 744 10.94 -33.66 58.69
C THR A 744 11.10 -32.15 58.96
N THR A 745 10.03 -31.61 59.54
CA THR A 745 9.82 -30.27 60.13
C THR A 745 9.93 -30.37 61.67
N PRO A 746 9.68 -29.31 62.49
CA PRO A 746 9.56 -27.86 62.25
C PRO A 746 10.49 -27.02 63.17
N VAL A 747 10.35 -25.68 63.19
CA VAL A 747 10.20 -24.77 64.38
C VAL A 747 10.63 -23.32 64.06
N THR A 748 9.99 -22.35 64.73
CA THR A 748 10.13 -20.88 64.62
C THR A 748 10.41 -20.26 66.01
N PRO A 749 10.53 -18.92 66.23
CA PRO A 749 10.96 -17.80 65.37
C PRO A 749 12.28 -17.21 65.99
N PRO A 750 12.47 -15.96 66.52
CA PRO A 750 11.99 -14.62 66.13
C PRO A 750 13.04 -13.55 65.69
N PRO A 751 13.57 -12.55 66.48
CA PRO A 751 13.53 -11.16 66.00
C PRO A 751 14.90 -10.38 66.10
N PRO A 752 14.98 -9.03 66.31
CA PRO A 752 15.45 -8.15 65.23
C PRO A 752 16.57 -7.14 65.63
N THR A 753 17.04 -6.31 64.68
CA THR A 753 17.64 -5.01 65.05
C THR A 753 17.37 -3.92 64.02
N LEU A 754 17.03 -2.71 64.50
CA LEU A 754 16.93 -1.45 63.74
C LEU A 754 18.12 -0.56 64.09
N VAL A 755 18.77 0.05 63.11
CA VAL A 755 19.56 1.30 63.26
C VAL A 755 19.30 2.18 62.02
N GLN A 756 19.37 3.50 62.19
CA GLN A 756 18.94 4.53 61.21
C GLN A 756 20.11 5.41 60.71
N ALA A 757 19.76 6.44 59.92
CA ALA A 757 20.60 7.48 59.28
C ALA A 757 21.35 7.02 58.01
N GLN A 758 21.16 7.60 56.82
CA GLN A 758 21.20 9.02 56.35
C GLN A 758 22.65 9.57 56.27
N GLN A 759 23.02 10.39 55.28
CA GLN A 759 22.21 11.31 54.45
C GLN A 759 22.90 11.68 53.11
N VAL A 760 22.17 12.35 52.18
CA VAL A 760 22.67 13.12 50.99
C VAL A 760 23.28 12.25 49.86
N GLN A 761 22.83 12.26 48.59
CA GLN A 761 21.77 12.95 47.81
C GLN A 761 21.50 12.11 46.51
N LEU A 762 20.84 12.47 45.37
CA LEU A 762 20.24 13.68 44.77
C LEU A 762 19.17 13.27 43.69
N ILE A 763 18.63 14.23 42.91
CA ILE A 763 17.81 14.16 41.67
C ILE A 763 16.86 12.94 41.46
N HIS A 764 15.56 13.11 41.75
CA HIS A 764 14.45 13.09 40.77
C HIS A 764 13.09 13.16 41.49
N ALA A 765 12.24 14.15 41.16
CA ALA A 765 10.87 14.21 41.66
C ALA A 765 9.94 14.94 40.68
N VAL A 766 8.94 14.23 40.17
CA VAL A 766 7.70 14.79 39.62
C VAL A 766 6.58 14.20 40.48
N SER A 767 5.76 15.07 41.08
CA SER A 767 4.89 14.67 42.19
C SER A 767 3.78 13.70 41.77
N ALA A 768 3.83 12.47 42.30
CA ALA A 768 2.68 11.58 42.30
C ALA A 768 1.65 12.09 43.33
N VAL A 769 0.46 12.48 42.87
CA VAL A 769 -0.70 12.69 43.75
C VAL A 769 -1.35 11.33 43.98
N SER A 770 -1.26 10.83 45.22
CA SER A 770 -1.84 9.55 45.60
C SER A 770 -3.36 9.65 45.72
N SER A 771 -4.09 9.07 44.76
CA SER A 771 -5.51 8.75 44.91
C SER A 771 -5.68 7.27 45.33
N PRO A 772 -6.65 6.94 46.20
CA PRO A 772 -6.85 5.57 46.68
C PRO A 772 -7.69 4.75 45.68
N THR A 773 -7.13 4.44 44.51
CA THR A 773 -7.76 3.51 43.56
C THR A 773 -7.61 2.06 44.04
N GLY A 774 -8.40 1.69 45.05
CA GLY A 774 -8.57 0.28 45.40
C GLY A 774 -9.19 -0.48 44.23
N ASN A 775 -8.69 -1.69 43.94
CA ASN A 775 -9.30 -2.56 42.95
C ASN A 775 -10.68 -3.02 43.46
N VAL A 776 -11.74 -2.33 43.03
CA VAL A 776 -13.13 -2.72 43.34
C VAL A 776 -13.47 -3.96 42.52
N VAL A 777 -13.22 -5.13 43.10
CA VAL A 777 -13.79 -6.39 42.63
C VAL A 777 -15.29 -6.35 42.96
N VAL A 778 -16.09 -5.87 42.01
CA VAL A 778 -17.55 -5.92 42.11
C VAL A 778 -17.97 -7.39 42.08
N ASP A 779 -18.54 -7.89 43.18
CA ASP A 779 -19.23 -9.18 43.17
C ASP A 779 -20.48 -9.06 42.27
N LEU A 780 -20.36 -9.58 41.05
CA LEU A 780 -21.43 -9.52 40.07
C LEU A 780 -22.68 -10.30 40.52
N ALA A 781 -22.55 -11.30 41.41
CA ALA A 781 -23.70 -12.00 41.98
C ALA A 781 -24.42 -11.15 43.05
N ALA A 782 -23.70 -10.30 43.79
CA ALA A 782 -24.31 -9.31 44.68
C ALA A 782 -25.02 -8.20 43.89
N TRP A 783 -24.37 -7.64 42.86
CA TRP A 783 -24.96 -6.59 42.02
C TRP A 783 -26.19 -7.08 41.24
N LEU A 784 -26.16 -8.31 40.68
CA LEU A 784 -27.33 -8.95 40.07
C LEU A 784 -28.45 -9.29 41.08
N ALA A 785 -28.16 -9.27 42.38
CA ALA A 785 -29.12 -9.39 43.47
C ALA A 785 -29.60 -8.03 44.03
N GLY A 786 -29.18 -6.90 43.44
CA GLY A 786 -29.57 -5.55 43.86
C GLY A 786 -28.94 -5.11 45.19
N ARG A 787 -27.69 -5.52 45.46
CA ARG A 787 -26.90 -5.14 46.64
C ARG A 787 -25.51 -4.61 46.25
#